data_AF-A0A0W0RJ65-F1
#
_entry.id   AF-A0A0W0RJ65-F1
#
_cell.length_a   1.000
_cell.length_b   1.000
_cell.length_c   1.000
_cell.angle_alpha   90.00
_cell.angle_beta   90.00
_cell.angle_gamma   90.00
#
_symmetry.space_group_name_H-M   'P 1'
#
loop_
_entity.id
_entity.type
_entity.pdbx_description
1 polymer ?
#
loop_
_entity_poly.entity_id
_entity_poly.type
_entity_poly.pdbx_seq_one_letter_code
_entity_poly.pdbx_strand_id
1 'polypeptide(L)'
;MISKSDITKKQEAVFVTTDHFAKEYREIIERISGIRIDASRLQRLNQEIIKIKKNDFLSSDAKIIALLDVLASEYAVILNSFGGAYSEAGNFIKNFCSKNFGVELGKAPLYRIKSDGLMMRILNDQIKVQSQEIEEENLLPPVKMRTTELGSVSKSEPLLRLQKELKPRVSSSVDILETELVEIGQFTVRKNKELTRLGSMFGAKQFCYAKKPSGVEPGFRAVNLDKLFFQELDSLLAKEHLPSSEELPDKERLKLIRLREDLNEAASVKQKRVVFSTFINSHIKGPHAESILYPGIQWLCNEIKEAVAKNNGLRAWMYKLDYAEGQKDRIKANKEAIREFVGTRLAGIFSAQNQKQELIWVKNGSKGVHALLACGWKNGLRELTSFLYGGSEPDYNGVLVEDKQAAIKRSKYIPGLAKNLIFGIAIGDRDGMGKDAQNKGFADAAFYGFDYGKPYEGEGVCSSLSDDFSFEDSFAKAPALFRSSSTIGFARHFMYRNYSVFYDTTLSERMEGFHLLRKMITGENPNEEVIESYPGLRQELERIQKNTPSREELLNSLGELRRNCSEGSQLQALIDTDIMKIWAGKLSNFDLYFAKIRINLIEMGIKNDMPYEELEGYLGFINDMAATAYNSNQQILAKFPKRMLLTAQEIDLIDKLEKYFSPTSVMSHDGEVFLRTMRFDPQSGRIPFQLKREENGTYTLTTLNKKIARQLEDEFALECVQNDGGLSCTIMPKQLLKLMEIAELKYNQKKEMLLIKPTYKFITFPNMSFLLNQYNMPSDPKIDIGFLWHAENSLSLRVIAKTEKQALQVQKLFGILPALNQAELIEVSSEEHDKFQHLIDQLFEENQQFMRRKMSVQTGRGDVISTFSRLSVQIAPTAGGNTKWNDLHEKAEVEDEALAPTNQLLLKRLRGLISDSGVLQVIEKVINEVTNPKVIEKLLQYNDKTLSSYDNLKAIIDERFDAIVEIAEEQHLMGLVGSSVKQTIY
;
A
#
# COMPACT_ATOMS: atom_id res chain seq x y z
N MET A 1 -17.33 37.27 16.69
CA MET A 1 -17.22 37.75 15.29
C MET A 1 -15.75 37.70 14.90
N ILE A 2 -15.32 36.54 14.41
CA ILE A 2 -14.02 36.35 13.78
C ILE A 2 -14.29 36.36 12.28
N SER A 3 -13.52 37.17 11.56
CA SER A 3 -13.71 37.48 10.16
C SER A 3 -13.72 36.21 9.29
N LYS A 4 -14.65 36.13 8.33
CA LYS A 4 -14.69 35.12 7.26
C LYS A 4 -13.45 35.14 6.33
N SER A 5 -12.38 35.85 6.69
CA SER A 5 -11.15 35.99 5.89
C SER A 5 -10.12 34.87 6.13
N ASP A 6 -10.20 34.10 7.21
CA ASP A 6 -9.02 33.31 7.64
C ASP A 6 -9.10 31.80 7.33
N ILE A 7 -10.15 31.34 6.62
CA ILE A 7 -10.29 29.94 6.15
C ILE A 7 -10.09 29.80 4.63
N THR A 8 -9.76 30.88 3.92
CA THR A 8 -9.32 30.82 2.52
C THR A 8 -7.96 31.48 2.35
N LYS A 9 -6.90 30.85 2.87
CA LYS A 9 -5.64 30.90 2.14
C LYS A 9 -5.86 30.12 0.86
N LYS A 10 -6.37 30.80 -0.17
CA LYS A 10 -6.26 30.33 -1.56
C LYS A 10 -4.82 29.89 -1.72
N GLN A 11 -4.59 28.65 -2.14
CA GLN A 11 -3.31 28.28 -2.73
C GLN A 11 -2.99 29.33 -3.78
N GLU A 12 -2.05 30.20 -3.45
CA GLU A 12 -1.41 31.06 -4.42
C GLU A 12 -0.74 30.09 -5.39
N ALA A 13 -1.18 30.11 -6.65
CA ALA A 13 -0.44 29.39 -7.67
C ALA A 13 1.00 29.91 -7.59
N VAL A 14 1.94 29.03 -7.24
CA VAL A 14 3.36 29.36 -7.26
C VAL A 14 3.72 29.54 -8.73
N PHE A 15 3.67 30.79 -9.18
CA PHE A 15 4.08 31.19 -10.52
C PHE A 15 5.61 31.25 -10.57
N VAL A 16 6.16 31.23 -11.78
CA VAL A 16 7.54 31.62 -12.05
C VAL A 16 7.84 32.94 -11.34
N THR A 17 8.85 32.99 -10.46
CA THR A 17 9.09 34.14 -9.57
C THR A 17 10.20 35.08 -10.03
N THR A 18 10.79 34.86 -11.20
CA THR A 18 11.88 35.72 -11.71
C THR A 18 11.33 37.05 -12.26
N ASP A 19 12.13 38.11 -12.18
CA ASP A 19 11.81 39.46 -12.69
C ASP A 19 12.72 39.86 -13.87
N HIS A 20 13.37 38.87 -14.49
CA HIS A 20 14.37 39.10 -15.55
C HIS A 20 13.78 39.74 -16.81
N PHE A 21 12.46 39.63 -17.05
CA PHE A 21 11.78 40.16 -18.24
C PHE A 21 10.86 41.37 -17.96
N ALA A 22 11.16 42.14 -16.91
CA ALA A 22 10.40 43.36 -16.54
C ALA A 22 10.34 44.43 -17.65
N LYS A 23 11.36 44.52 -18.51
CA LYS A 23 11.35 45.43 -19.67
C LYS A 23 10.35 44.96 -20.72
N GLU A 24 10.42 43.70 -21.12
CA GLU A 24 9.49 43.11 -22.08
C GLU A 24 8.04 43.14 -21.59
N TYR A 25 7.80 42.91 -20.29
CA TYR A 25 6.47 43.05 -19.71
C TYR A 25 5.90 44.47 -19.90
N ARG A 26 6.70 45.51 -19.61
CA ARG A 26 6.28 46.91 -19.81
C ARG A 26 5.95 47.21 -21.28
N GLU A 27 6.81 46.76 -22.20
CA GLU A 27 6.60 46.93 -23.64
C GLU A 27 5.31 46.22 -24.12
N ILE A 28 5.03 45.01 -23.60
CA ILE A 28 3.80 44.28 -23.91
C ILE A 28 2.58 45.04 -23.40
N ILE A 29 2.61 45.53 -22.16
CA ILE A 29 1.48 46.29 -21.59
C ILE A 29 1.23 47.60 -22.32
N GLU A 30 2.26 48.35 -22.71
CA GLU A 30 2.11 49.55 -23.52
C GLU A 30 1.45 49.24 -24.85
N ARG A 31 1.90 48.17 -25.52
CA ARG A 31 1.30 47.71 -26.78
C ARG A 31 -0.14 47.27 -26.60
N ILE A 32 -0.48 46.55 -25.53
CA ILE A 32 -1.86 46.15 -25.20
C ILE A 32 -2.74 47.36 -24.87
N SER A 33 -2.21 48.36 -24.17
CA SER A 33 -2.97 49.54 -23.71
C SER A 33 -3.28 50.53 -24.85
N GLY A 34 -2.50 50.51 -25.94
CA GLY A 34 -2.73 51.32 -27.14
C GLY A 34 -3.87 50.82 -28.05
N ILE A 35 -4.60 49.77 -27.64
CA ILE A 35 -5.51 49.03 -28.51
C ILE A 35 -6.97 49.41 -28.22
N ARG A 36 -7.61 50.06 -29.20
CA ARG A 36 -9.07 50.26 -29.23
C ARG A 36 -9.68 49.16 -30.09
N ILE A 37 -10.20 48.09 -29.47
CA ILE A 37 -11.04 47.13 -30.19
C ILE A 37 -12.48 47.36 -29.74
N ASP A 38 -13.31 47.81 -30.68
CA ASP A 38 -14.70 48.17 -30.44
C ASP A 38 -15.60 46.93 -30.59
N ALA A 39 -15.79 46.20 -29.49
CA ALA A 39 -16.83 45.19 -29.37
C ALA A 39 -17.13 44.90 -27.88
N SER A 40 -18.41 44.88 -27.53
CA SER A 40 -18.93 44.51 -26.20
C SER A 40 -18.42 43.14 -25.69
N ARG A 41 -17.97 42.24 -26.58
CA ARG A 41 -17.39 40.93 -26.26
C ARG A 41 -15.98 40.98 -25.62
N LEU A 42 -15.22 42.06 -25.78
CA LEU A 42 -13.84 42.18 -25.25
C LEU A 42 -13.74 42.79 -23.84
N GLN A 43 -14.87 43.08 -23.20
CA GLN A 43 -14.89 43.55 -21.81
C GLN A 43 -14.29 42.53 -20.84
N ARG A 44 -14.53 41.23 -21.05
CA ARG A 44 -13.98 40.15 -20.23
C ARG A 44 -12.45 40.08 -20.34
N LEU A 45 -11.92 40.13 -21.56
CA LEU A 45 -10.47 40.14 -21.80
C LEU A 45 -9.80 41.33 -21.10
N ASN A 46 -10.36 42.53 -21.26
CA ASN A 46 -9.84 43.73 -20.62
C ASN A 46 -9.90 43.65 -19.08
N GLN A 47 -10.96 43.06 -18.51
CA GLN A 47 -11.05 42.84 -17.07
C GLN A 47 -9.96 41.89 -16.56
N GLU A 48 -9.69 40.79 -17.25
CA GLU A 48 -8.63 39.84 -16.86
C GLU A 48 -7.23 40.46 -17.01
N ILE A 49 -6.97 41.23 -18.07
CA ILE A 49 -5.71 41.98 -18.24
C ILE A 49 -5.52 42.98 -17.10
N ILE A 50 -6.57 43.72 -16.71
CA ILE A 50 -6.52 44.66 -15.58
C ILE A 50 -6.24 43.91 -14.27
N LYS A 51 -6.84 42.74 -14.05
CA LYS A 51 -6.58 41.91 -12.86
C LYS A 51 -5.11 41.48 -12.79
N ILE A 52 -4.53 41.01 -13.90
CA ILE A 52 -3.10 40.63 -13.96
C ILE A 52 -2.21 41.84 -13.66
N LYS A 53 -2.50 43.00 -14.28
CA LYS A 53 -1.72 44.22 -14.09
C LYS A 53 -1.70 44.70 -12.64
N LYS A 54 -2.83 44.58 -11.94
CA LYS A 54 -3.02 44.98 -10.53
C LYS A 54 -2.58 43.91 -9.52
N ASN A 55 -2.12 42.75 -9.98
CA ASN A 55 -1.68 41.69 -9.06
C ASN A 55 -0.22 41.93 -8.66
N ASP A 56 -0.02 42.37 -7.41
CA ASP A 56 1.30 42.67 -6.86
C ASP A 56 2.09 41.42 -6.44
N PHE A 57 1.43 40.26 -6.38
CA PHE A 57 2.07 38.97 -6.05
C PHE A 57 2.73 38.28 -7.26
N LEU A 58 2.46 38.75 -8.48
CA LEU A 58 3.05 38.19 -9.69
C LEU A 58 4.31 38.97 -10.09
N SER A 59 5.41 38.23 -10.29
CA SER A 59 6.59 38.78 -10.96
C SER A 59 6.28 39.15 -12.41
N SER A 60 7.18 39.89 -13.04
CA SER A 60 7.05 40.31 -14.44
C SER A 60 6.90 39.12 -15.39
N ASP A 61 7.63 38.04 -15.13
CA ASP A 61 7.65 36.84 -15.97
C ASP A 61 6.33 36.07 -15.82
N ALA A 62 5.83 35.93 -14.59
CA ALA A 62 4.51 35.40 -14.31
C ALA A 62 3.40 36.20 -14.97
N LYS A 63 3.51 37.53 -14.98
CA LYS A 63 2.55 38.42 -15.66
C LYS A 63 2.56 38.21 -17.17
N ILE A 64 3.72 38.03 -17.79
CA ILE A 64 3.83 37.71 -19.23
C ILE A 64 3.12 36.38 -19.54
N ILE A 65 3.39 35.33 -18.75
CA ILE A 65 2.76 34.02 -18.90
C ILE A 65 1.23 34.13 -18.75
N ALA A 66 0.76 34.82 -17.71
CA ALA A 66 -0.67 34.99 -17.44
C ALA A 66 -1.38 35.77 -18.57
N LEU A 67 -0.74 36.81 -19.13
CA LEU A 67 -1.28 37.55 -20.27
C LEU A 67 -1.43 36.67 -21.51
N LEU A 68 -0.43 35.84 -21.81
CA LEU A 68 -0.49 34.90 -22.93
C LEU A 68 -1.62 33.89 -22.72
N ASP A 69 -1.78 33.34 -21.52
CA ASP A 69 -2.83 32.36 -21.21
C ASP A 69 -4.24 32.96 -21.36
N VAL A 70 -4.44 34.19 -20.90
CA VAL A 70 -5.71 34.93 -21.04
C VAL A 70 -6.02 35.18 -22.53
N LEU A 71 -5.04 35.63 -23.32
CA LEU A 71 -5.19 35.83 -24.76
C LEU A 71 -5.50 34.53 -25.49
N ALA A 72 -4.80 33.44 -25.16
CA ALA A 72 -5.01 32.13 -25.78
C ALA A 72 -6.38 31.54 -25.42
N SER A 73 -6.85 31.74 -24.19
CA SER A 73 -8.19 31.31 -23.75
C SER A 73 -9.28 32.06 -24.51
N GLU A 74 -9.13 33.37 -24.70
CA GLU A 74 -10.06 34.17 -25.49
C GLU A 74 -10.03 33.78 -26.97
N TYR A 75 -8.84 33.52 -27.53
CA TYR A 75 -8.69 33.01 -28.89
C TYR A 75 -9.45 31.69 -29.08
N ALA A 76 -9.35 30.76 -28.11
CA ALA A 76 -10.07 29.48 -28.16
C ALA A 76 -11.60 29.67 -28.15
N VAL A 77 -12.12 30.66 -27.42
CA VAL A 77 -13.55 31.02 -27.44
C VAL A 77 -13.94 31.58 -28.81
N ILE A 78 -13.12 32.47 -29.38
CA ILE A 78 -13.35 33.08 -30.70
C ILE A 78 -13.36 32.03 -31.82
N LEU A 79 -12.50 31.02 -31.74
CA LEU A 79 -12.45 29.93 -32.73
C LEU A 79 -13.82 29.23 -32.91
N ASN A 80 -14.61 29.14 -31.85
CA ASN A 80 -15.94 28.51 -31.85
C ASN A 80 -17.08 29.48 -32.21
N SER A 81 -16.76 30.73 -32.55
CA SER A 81 -17.73 31.77 -32.90
C SER A 81 -17.83 32.00 -34.42
N PHE A 82 -18.87 32.72 -34.86
CA PHE A 82 -19.06 33.08 -36.27
C PHE A 82 -17.86 33.90 -36.79
N GLY A 83 -17.16 33.41 -37.81
CA GLY A 83 -15.91 33.99 -38.34
C GLY A 83 -14.62 33.35 -37.79
N GLY A 84 -14.69 32.67 -36.64
CA GLY A 84 -13.60 31.85 -36.09
C GLY A 84 -12.23 32.53 -36.06
N ALA A 85 -11.20 31.79 -36.47
CA ALA A 85 -9.82 32.28 -36.57
C ALA A 85 -9.63 33.48 -37.51
N TYR A 86 -10.53 33.67 -38.48
CA TYR A 86 -10.46 34.72 -39.51
C TYR A 86 -11.24 35.98 -39.14
N SER A 87 -11.91 35.99 -37.99
CA SER A 87 -12.49 37.22 -37.43
C SER A 87 -11.39 38.25 -37.15
N GLU A 88 -11.75 39.54 -37.15
CA GLU A 88 -10.81 40.63 -36.84
C GLU A 88 -10.14 40.42 -35.47
N ALA A 89 -10.92 40.07 -34.45
CA ALA A 89 -10.43 39.76 -33.11
C ALA A 89 -9.54 38.50 -33.09
N GLY A 90 -9.93 37.44 -33.81
CA GLY A 90 -9.13 36.21 -33.92
C GLY A 90 -7.78 36.44 -34.58
N ASN A 91 -7.75 37.14 -35.72
CA ASN A 91 -6.53 37.51 -36.42
C ASN A 91 -5.64 38.42 -35.56
N PHE A 92 -6.25 39.39 -34.87
CA PHE A 92 -5.55 40.28 -33.95
C PHE A 92 -4.84 39.48 -32.84
N ILE A 93 -5.56 38.66 -32.08
CA ILE A 93 -4.96 37.90 -30.96
C ILE A 93 -3.86 36.97 -31.45
N LYS A 94 -4.10 36.24 -32.55
CA LYS A 94 -3.12 35.34 -33.15
C LYS A 94 -1.84 36.07 -33.55
N ASN A 95 -1.95 37.21 -34.25
CA ASN A 95 -0.79 38.00 -34.68
C ASN A 95 -0.09 38.66 -33.48
N PHE A 96 -0.85 39.11 -32.49
CA PHE A 96 -0.30 39.70 -31.27
C PHE A 96 0.54 38.68 -30.50
N CYS A 97 0.02 37.46 -30.32
CA CYS A 97 0.73 36.35 -29.66
C CYS A 97 2.02 35.99 -30.40
N SER A 98 1.94 35.85 -31.72
CA SER A 98 3.07 35.50 -32.57
C SER A 98 4.18 36.56 -32.56
N LYS A 99 3.82 37.85 -32.55
CA LYS A 99 4.77 38.97 -32.61
C LYS A 99 5.40 39.33 -31.26
N ASN A 100 4.62 39.33 -30.18
CA ASN A 100 5.08 39.85 -28.89
C ASN A 100 5.56 38.77 -27.93
N PHE A 101 4.94 37.58 -27.97
CA PHE A 101 5.34 36.46 -27.13
C PHE A 101 6.21 35.44 -27.89
N GLY A 102 6.16 35.47 -29.23
CA GLY A 102 6.80 34.45 -30.06
C GLY A 102 6.05 33.12 -30.02
N VAL A 103 4.72 33.16 -29.93
CA VAL A 103 3.88 31.97 -29.80
C VAL A 103 2.81 31.93 -30.89
N GLU A 104 2.76 30.83 -31.63
CA GLU A 104 1.69 30.55 -32.59
C GLU A 104 0.55 29.81 -31.90
N LEU A 105 -0.66 30.36 -32.00
CA LEU A 105 -1.88 29.74 -31.48
C LEU A 105 -2.55 28.91 -32.57
N GLY A 106 -2.80 27.63 -32.26
CA GLY A 106 -3.52 26.66 -33.09
C GLY A 106 -4.95 26.40 -32.61
N LYS A 107 -5.56 25.31 -33.08
CA LYS A 107 -6.91 24.89 -32.66
C LYS A 107 -6.88 24.29 -31.25
N ALA A 108 -7.79 24.77 -30.39
CA ALA A 108 -8.12 24.26 -29.05
C ALA A 108 -6.96 24.11 -28.03
N PRO A 109 -6.56 25.23 -27.40
CA PRO A 109 -5.36 25.94 -27.81
C PRO A 109 -4.13 25.01 -27.85
N LEU A 110 -3.72 24.69 -29.07
CA LEU A 110 -2.40 24.14 -29.35
C LEU A 110 -1.39 25.29 -29.40
N TYR A 111 -0.34 25.22 -28.61
CA TYR A 111 0.73 26.22 -28.59
C TYR A 111 1.91 25.74 -29.42
N ARG A 112 2.55 26.66 -30.15
CA ARG A 112 3.88 26.44 -30.69
C ARG A 112 4.76 27.63 -30.35
N ILE A 113 5.80 27.40 -29.57
CA ILE A 113 6.72 28.43 -29.13
C ILE A 113 7.86 28.52 -30.14
N LYS A 114 8.08 29.70 -30.72
CA LYS A 114 9.16 29.94 -31.67
C LYS A 114 10.51 29.93 -30.98
N SER A 115 11.53 29.34 -31.61
CA SER A 115 12.87 29.16 -31.04
C SER A 115 13.56 30.48 -30.66
N ASP A 116 13.25 31.57 -31.37
CA ASP A 116 13.72 32.94 -31.14
C ASP A 116 12.73 33.81 -30.33
N GLY A 117 11.59 33.24 -29.91
CA GLY A 117 10.51 33.94 -29.22
C GLY A 117 10.80 34.30 -27.76
N LEU A 118 10.09 35.30 -27.24
CA LEU A 118 10.17 35.70 -25.82
C LEU A 118 9.91 34.53 -24.87
N MET A 119 8.88 33.72 -25.13
CA MET A 119 8.56 32.59 -24.25
C MET A 119 9.67 31.52 -24.24
N MET A 120 10.40 31.30 -25.35
CA MET A 120 11.58 30.42 -25.31
C MET A 120 12.74 31.01 -24.52
N ARG A 121 12.93 32.35 -24.55
CA ARG A 121 13.92 33.00 -23.70
C ARG A 121 13.58 32.82 -22.22
N ILE A 122 12.32 32.99 -21.85
CA ILE A 122 11.82 32.74 -20.48
C ILE A 122 12.05 31.28 -20.07
N LEU A 123 11.73 30.30 -20.95
CA LEU A 123 12.00 28.88 -20.69
C LEU A 123 13.48 28.60 -20.45
N ASN A 124 14.34 29.11 -21.33
CA ASN A 124 15.77 28.85 -21.25
C ASN A 124 16.41 29.51 -20.02
N ASP A 125 15.91 30.68 -19.61
CA ASP A 125 16.37 31.37 -18.41
C ASP A 125 16.08 30.55 -17.14
N GLN A 126 14.86 30.03 -17.01
CA GLN A 126 14.47 29.15 -15.91
C GLN A 126 15.26 27.84 -15.86
N ILE A 127 15.56 27.25 -17.03
CA ILE A 127 16.39 26.03 -17.12
C ILE A 127 17.86 26.33 -16.76
N LYS A 128 18.38 27.53 -17.09
CA LYS A 128 19.79 27.89 -16.86
C LYS A 128 20.13 28.28 -15.43
N VAL A 129 19.21 28.91 -14.69
CA VAL A 129 19.45 29.32 -13.28
C VAL A 129 19.78 28.13 -12.37
N GLN A 130 19.39 26.90 -12.73
CA GLN A 130 19.72 25.68 -11.98
C GLN A 130 21.03 24.99 -12.41
N SER A 131 21.71 25.51 -13.45
CA SER A 131 23.04 25.02 -13.85
C SER A 131 24.17 25.71 -13.09
N GLN A 132 23.86 26.72 -12.25
CA GLN A 132 24.82 27.26 -11.30
C GLN A 132 24.91 26.30 -10.11
N GLU A 133 26.13 25.80 -9.91
CA GLU A 133 26.53 25.07 -8.72
C GLU A 133 25.99 25.75 -7.47
N ILE A 134 25.50 24.93 -6.54
CA ILE A 134 25.28 25.31 -5.16
C ILE A 134 26.65 25.80 -4.66
N GLU A 135 26.90 27.10 -4.72
CA GLU A 135 27.96 27.74 -3.95
C GLU A 135 27.54 27.59 -2.48
N GLU A 136 28.10 26.56 -1.82
CA GLU A 136 28.11 26.46 -0.38
C GLU A 136 28.91 27.65 0.17
N GLU A 137 28.22 28.74 0.53
CA GLU A 137 28.72 29.64 1.59
C GLU A 137 28.64 28.92 2.93
N ASN A 138 29.54 27.94 3.13
CA ASN A 138 29.85 27.40 4.45
C ASN A 138 31.07 28.14 4.99
N LEU A 139 30.82 29.05 5.95
CA LEU A 139 31.83 29.71 6.78
C LEU A 139 32.45 28.77 7.84
N LEU A 140 32.59 27.48 7.54
CA LEU A 140 33.32 26.50 8.36
C LEU A 140 34.05 25.50 7.46
N PRO A 141 35.31 25.13 7.80
CA PRO A 141 36.13 24.33 6.91
C PRO A 141 35.57 22.90 6.74
N PRO A 142 35.65 22.33 5.54
CA PRO A 142 35.15 20.99 5.27
C PRO A 142 35.94 19.93 6.02
N VAL A 143 35.23 18.99 6.65
CA VAL A 143 35.82 17.76 7.19
C VAL A 143 36.31 16.91 6.01
N LYS A 144 37.63 16.79 5.90
CA LYS A 144 38.32 15.97 4.89
C LYS A 144 37.86 14.51 4.96
N MET A 145 37.11 14.05 3.97
CA MET A 145 37.17 12.63 3.58
C MET A 145 38.45 12.39 2.79
N ARG A 146 39.25 11.43 3.23
CA ARG A 146 40.51 11.03 2.57
C ARG A 146 40.24 10.47 1.19
N THR A 147 40.66 11.21 0.18
CA THR A 147 41.05 10.74 -1.15
C THR A 147 42.29 9.85 -1.02
N THR A 148 42.26 8.65 -1.61
CA THR A 148 43.49 7.93 -2.00
C THR A 148 43.80 8.29 -3.44
N GLU A 149 44.96 8.89 -3.61
CA GLU A 149 45.52 9.48 -4.83
C GLU A 149 45.85 8.43 -5.91
N LEU A 150 45.55 8.77 -7.16
CA LEU A 150 46.24 8.23 -8.32
C LEU A 150 47.51 9.06 -8.53
N GLY A 151 48.67 8.41 -8.44
CA GLY A 151 49.96 9.01 -8.70
C GLY A 151 50.10 9.53 -10.14
N SER A 152 50.66 10.74 -10.22
CA SER A 152 51.06 11.47 -11.43
C SER A 152 52.09 10.76 -12.29
N VAL A 153 52.00 10.86 -13.62
CA VAL A 153 53.18 11.06 -14.49
C VAL A 153 52.85 11.89 -15.76
N SER A 154 53.56 13.02 -15.84
CA SER A 154 54.14 13.77 -16.98
C SER A 154 53.33 14.36 -18.15
N LYS A 155 53.62 15.65 -18.38
CA LYS A 155 53.26 16.51 -19.52
C LYS A 155 54.21 16.30 -20.70
N SER A 156 53.66 16.16 -21.90
CA SER A 156 54.24 16.64 -23.17
C SER A 156 53.17 16.64 -24.29
N GLU A 157 52.96 17.80 -24.90
CA GLU A 157 52.11 18.12 -26.07
C GLU A 157 52.43 17.26 -27.33
N PRO A 158 51.59 17.21 -28.41
CA PRO A 158 50.74 18.29 -28.92
C PRO A 158 49.29 17.95 -29.36
N LEU A 159 48.50 19.03 -29.46
CA LEU A 159 47.23 19.18 -30.16
C LEU A 159 47.17 18.44 -31.51
N LEU A 160 46.07 17.71 -31.76
CA LEU A 160 45.39 17.64 -33.07
C LEU A 160 44.06 16.86 -33.02
N ARG A 161 43.00 17.55 -33.50
CA ARG A 161 41.65 17.07 -33.87
C ARG A 161 40.72 16.55 -32.78
N LEU A 162 39.71 17.37 -32.47
CA LEU A 162 38.38 16.93 -32.01
C LEU A 162 37.85 15.82 -32.93
N GLN A 163 38.01 14.56 -32.54
CA GLN A 163 37.09 13.52 -32.97
C GLN A 163 35.81 13.71 -32.18
N LYS A 164 34.73 13.96 -32.92
CA LYS A 164 33.35 13.90 -32.48
C LYS A 164 33.20 12.70 -31.56
N GLU A 165 32.93 12.91 -30.26
CA GLU A 165 32.48 11.83 -29.39
C GLU A 165 31.21 11.27 -30.02
N LEU A 166 31.33 10.08 -30.62
CA LEU A 166 30.20 9.24 -30.92
C LEU A 166 29.53 8.94 -29.59
N LYS A 167 28.49 9.72 -29.28
CA LYS A 167 27.51 9.37 -28.24
C LYS A 167 27.19 7.88 -28.46
N PRO A 168 27.42 7.00 -27.47
CA PRO A 168 27.05 5.61 -27.62
C PRO A 168 25.53 5.59 -27.83
N ARG A 169 25.11 5.39 -29.08
CA ARG A 169 23.77 4.88 -29.37
C ARG A 169 23.69 3.58 -28.59
N VAL A 170 22.90 3.58 -27.51
CA VAL A 170 22.43 2.34 -26.91
C VAL A 170 21.49 1.73 -27.95
N SER A 171 22.07 1.01 -28.91
CA SER A 171 21.33 0.09 -29.74
C SER A 171 20.99 -1.12 -28.88
N SER A 172 19.84 -1.72 -29.13
CA SER A 172 19.39 -2.99 -28.58
C SER A 172 20.24 -4.15 -29.11
N SER A 173 21.53 -4.18 -28.76
CA SER A 173 22.49 -5.16 -29.26
C SER A 173 23.18 -5.90 -28.12
N VAL A 174 22.40 -6.77 -27.47
CA VAL A 174 22.93 -8.02 -26.88
C VAL A 174 22.09 -9.23 -27.32
N ASP A 175 20.92 -9.00 -27.95
CA ASP A 175 20.20 -10.03 -28.75
C ASP A 175 20.75 -10.14 -30.20
N ILE A 176 21.83 -9.42 -30.54
CA ILE A 176 22.46 -9.47 -31.87
C ILE A 176 23.90 -9.95 -31.71
N LEU A 177 24.06 -11.23 -31.42
CA LEU A 177 25.27 -11.99 -31.76
C LEU A 177 24.81 -13.17 -32.59
N GLU A 178 24.63 -12.89 -33.88
CA GLU A 178 24.65 -13.75 -35.07
C GLU A 178 23.60 -13.26 -36.07
N THR A 179 24.09 -12.57 -37.09
CA THR A 179 23.42 -12.41 -38.39
C THR A 179 23.01 -13.78 -38.91
N GLU A 180 21.76 -13.88 -39.36
CA GLU A 180 21.14 -15.06 -40.01
C GLU A 180 20.64 -16.17 -39.06
N LEU A 181 19.44 -15.99 -38.49
CA LEU A 181 18.32 -16.96 -38.39
C LEU A 181 17.41 -16.62 -37.19
N VAL A 182 16.16 -16.22 -37.51
CA VAL A 182 14.98 -16.08 -36.64
C VAL A 182 15.13 -15.14 -35.42
N GLU A 183 14.38 -14.04 -35.42
CA GLU A 183 14.18 -13.17 -34.25
C GLU A 183 13.51 -13.95 -33.08
N ILE A 184 14.30 -14.66 -32.27
CA ILE A 184 13.81 -15.30 -31.04
C ILE A 184 13.83 -14.25 -29.91
N GLY A 185 12.86 -13.34 -29.96
CA GLY A 185 12.70 -12.23 -29.02
C GLY A 185 11.47 -12.34 -28.12
N GLN A 186 11.14 -11.27 -27.39
CA GLN A 186 9.94 -11.23 -26.53
C GLN A 186 8.63 -11.48 -27.31
N PHE A 187 8.62 -11.14 -28.59
CA PHE A 187 7.57 -11.47 -29.54
C PHE A 187 7.27 -12.97 -29.62
N THR A 188 8.32 -13.80 -29.67
CA THR A 188 8.21 -15.24 -29.87
C THR A 188 7.60 -15.93 -28.65
N VAL A 189 7.93 -15.48 -27.43
CA VAL A 189 7.28 -15.92 -26.18
C VAL A 189 5.78 -15.61 -26.18
N ARG A 190 5.39 -14.47 -26.76
CA ARG A 190 3.97 -14.09 -26.84
C ARG A 190 3.19 -14.91 -27.86
N LYS A 191 3.84 -15.35 -28.95
CA LYS A 191 3.20 -16.21 -29.95
C LYS A 191 3.11 -17.67 -29.51
N ASN A 192 4.10 -18.14 -28.75
CA ASN A 192 4.18 -19.53 -28.34
C ASN A 192 4.26 -19.64 -26.81
N LYS A 193 3.13 -20.00 -26.19
CA LYS A 193 2.98 -20.11 -24.72
C LYS A 193 3.87 -21.18 -24.08
N GLU A 194 4.39 -22.11 -24.87
CA GLU A 194 5.29 -23.18 -24.40
C GLU A 194 6.72 -22.68 -24.16
N LEU A 195 7.05 -21.47 -24.67
CA LEU A 195 8.38 -20.89 -24.50
C LEU A 195 8.51 -20.15 -23.17
N THR A 196 9.67 -20.30 -22.55
CA THR A 196 10.05 -19.64 -21.30
C THR A 196 11.34 -18.83 -21.48
N ARG A 197 11.57 -17.88 -20.58
CA ARG A 197 12.85 -17.16 -20.43
C ARG A 197 13.67 -17.66 -19.24
N LEU A 198 13.23 -18.72 -18.55
CA LEU A 198 13.94 -19.24 -17.38
C LEU A 198 15.40 -19.58 -17.73
N GLY A 199 16.37 -18.98 -17.06
CA GLY A 199 17.78 -19.19 -17.34
C GLY A 199 18.35 -18.39 -18.51
N SER A 200 17.57 -17.51 -19.15
CA SER A 200 18.06 -16.63 -20.22
C SER A 200 18.44 -15.23 -19.71
N MET A 201 19.19 -14.48 -20.51
CA MET A 201 19.36 -13.04 -20.31
C MET A 201 18.09 -12.27 -20.70
N PHE A 202 17.88 -11.10 -20.08
CA PHE A 202 16.91 -10.10 -20.51
C PHE A 202 17.61 -8.74 -20.65
N GLY A 203 17.98 -8.42 -21.89
CA GLY A 203 18.90 -7.32 -22.17
C GLY A 203 20.28 -7.55 -21.52
N ALA A 204 21.08 -6.48 -21.45
CA ALA A 204 22.47 -6.56 -21.00
C ALA A 204 22.67 -6.52 -19.47
N LYS A 205 21.58 -6.36 -18.71
CA LYS A 205 21.66 -5.99 -17.28
C LYS A 205 20.84 -6.88 -16.36
N GLN A 206 20.09 -7.84 -16.88
CA GLN A 206 19.18 -8.66 -16.09
C GLN A 206 19.23 -10.13 -16.49
N PHE A 207 19.11 -11.00 -15.50
CA PHE A 207 19.07 -12.45 -15.66
C PHE A 207 17.72 -13.00 -15.21
N CYS A 208 17.08 -13.81 -16.06
CA CYS A 208 15.78 -14.39 -15.79
C CYS A 208 15.92 -15.66 -14.95
N TYR A 209 15.61 -15.59 -13.67
CA TYR A 209 15.87 -16.69 -12.73
C TYR A 209 14.64 -17.53 -12.38
N ALA A 210 13.42 -17.07 -12.72
CA ALA A 210 12.20 -17.81 -12.41
C ALA A 210 11.03 -17.44 -13.34
N LYS A 211 10.02 -18.30 -13.40
CA LYS A 211 8.72 -17.97 -14.01
C LYS A 211 7.90 -17.05 -13.10
N LYS A 212 6.94 -16.32 -13.68
CA LYS A 212 5.92 -15.57 -12.94
C LYS A 212 5.06 -16.55 -12.12
N PRO A 213 4.80 -16.29 -10.82
CA PRO A 213 3.87 -17.07 -10.04
C PRO A 213 2.43 -16.76 -10.45
N SER A 214 1.59 -17.80 -10.57
CA SER A 214 0.13 -17.71 -10.71
C SER A 214 -0.43 -16.81 -11.85
N GLY A 215 -1.75 -16.86 -12.06
CA GLY A 215 -2.48 -15.99 -12.98
C GLY A 215 -2.55 -16.46 -14.44
N VAL A 216 -3.35 -15.73 -15.23
CA VAL A 216 -3.68 -16.09 -16.63
C VAL A 216 -2.65 -15.55 -17.63
N GLU A 217 -1.96 -14.47 -17.26
CA GLU A 217 -1.01 -13.76 -18.12
C GLU A 217 0.41 -14.34 -18.02
N PRO A 218 1.09 -14.57 -19.16
CA PRO A 218 2.45 -15.07 -19.18
C PRO A 218 3.44 -14.04 -18.61
N GLY A 219 4.57 -14.51 -18.09
CA GLY A 219 5.56 -13.63 -17.47
C GLY A 219 6.77 -14.37 -16.90
N PHE A 220 7.75 -13.60 -16.44
CA PHE A 220 8.99 -14.12 -15.88
C PHE A 220 9.54 -13.19 -14.79
N ARG A 221 10.46 -13.69 -13.97
CA ARG A 221 11.19 -12.93 -12.97
C ARG A 221 12.64 -12.78 -13.38
N ALA A 222 13.16 -11.57 -13.24
CA ALA A 222 14.55 -11.25 -13.53
C ALA A 222 15.20 -10.48 -12.38
N VAL A 223 16.51 -10.69 -12.19
CA VAL A 223 17.32 -10.00 -11.18
C VAL A 223 18.30 -9.07 -11.88
N ASN A 224 18.54 -7.88 -11.30
CA ASN A 224 19.52 -6.94 -11.80
C ASN A 224 20.95 -7.45 -11.55
N LEU A 225 21.79 -7.36 -12.58
CA LEU A 225 23.21 -7.70 -12.52
C LEU A 225 24.02 -6.52 -11.98
N ASP A 226 23.81 -6.14 -10.73
CA ASP A 226 24.54 -5.05 -10.07
C ASP A 226 25.64 -5.57 -9.14
N LYS A 227 26.31 -4.66 -8.40
CA LYS A 227 27.43 -5.02 -7.52
C LYS A 227 27.01 -6.06 -6.48
N LEU A 228 25.82 -5.90 -5.90
CA LEU A 228 25.33 -6.79 -4.86
C LEU A 228 25.02 -8.17 -5.44
N PHE A 229 24.41 -8.23 -6.62
CA PHE A 229 24.21 -9.50 -7.33
C PHE A 229 25.53 -10.25 -7.54
N PHE A 230 26.59 -9.58 -7.99
CA PHE A 230 27.88 -10.25 -8.21
C PHE A 230 28.60 -10.66 -6.92
N GLN A 231 28.33 -9.98 -5.80
CA GLN A 231 28.82 -10.41 -4.49
C GLN A 231 28.13 -11.70 -4.04
N GLU A 232 26.80 -11.75 -4.18
CA GLU A 232 26.02 -12.94 -3.88
C GLU A 232 26.41 -14.10 -4.81
N LEU A 233 26.57 -13.84 -6.10
CA LEU A 233 26.94 -14.83 -7.09
C LEU A 233 28.32 -15.44 -6.81
N ASP A 234 29.30 -14.65 -6.36
CA ASP A 234 30.61 -15.20 -5.98
C ASP A 234 30.51 -16.19 -4.82
N SER A 235 29.64 -15.89 -3.82
CA SER A 235 29.35 -16.80 -2.72
C SER A 235 28.67 -18.09 -3.19
N LEU A 236 27.67 -17.98 -4.06
CA LEU A 236 26.95 -19.13 -4.62
C LEU A 236 27.86 -20.05 -5.44
N LEU A 237 28.79 -19.47 -6.20
CA LEU A 237 29.72 -20.23 -7.04
C LEU A 237 30.96 -20.75 -6.26
N ALA A 238 31.03 -20.55 -4.95
CA ALA A 238 32.13 -21.08 -4.15
C ALA A 238 32.15 -22.60 -4.16
N LYS A 239 33.34 -23.20 -4.17
CA LYS A 239 33.50 -24.67 -4.33
C LYS A 239 32.75 -25.45 -3.24
N GLU A 240 32.69 -24.93 -2.02
CA GLU A 240 31.92 -25.51 -0.92
C GLU A 240 30.39 -25.49 -1.10
N HIS A 241 29.85 -24.58 -1.92
CA HIS A 241 28.41 -24.44 -2.16
C HIS A 241 27.95 -25.11 -3.46
N LEU A 242 28.88 -25.59 -4.30
CA LEU A 242 28.52 -26.31 -5.51
C LEU A 242 27.95 -27.71 -5.18
N PRO A 243 26.92 -28.18 -5.91
CA PRO A 243 26.32 -29.49 -5.69
C PRO A 243 27.33 -30.62 -5.76
N SER A 244 26.99 -31.76 -5.17
CA SER A 244 27.78 -32.99 -5.34
C SER A 244 27.77 -33.46 -6.80
N SER A 245 28.73 -34.32 -7.18
CA SER A 245 28.78 -34.92 -8.51
C SER A 245 27.55 -35.79 -8.85
N GLU A 246 26.81 -36.23 -7.84
CA GLU A 246 25.55 -36.98 -7.99
C GLU A 246 24.39 -36.07 -8.42
N GLU A 247 24.40 -34.80 -7.99
CA GLU A 247 23.34 -33.82 -8.27
C GLU A 247 23.65 -32.96 -9.52
N LEU A 248 24.94 -32.67 -9.76
CA LEU A 248 25.39 -31.93 -10.94
C LEU A 248 26.66 -32.57 -11.53
N PRO A 249 26.67 -32.97 -12.82
CA PRO A 249 27.83 -33.62 -13.43
C PRO A 249 29.10 -32.76 -13.33
N ASP A 250 30.26 -33.40 -13.12
CA ASP A 250 31.53 -32.69 -12.90
C ASP A 250 31.92 -31.74 -14.04
N LYS A 251 31.53 -32.06 -15.28
CA LYS A 251 31.74 -31.18 -16.44
C LYS A 251 30.99 -29.86 -16.30
N GLU A 252 29.78 -29.87 -15.76
CA GLU A 252 28.98 -28.65 -15.51
C GLU A 252 29.50 -27.89 -14.28
N ARG A 253 29.92 -28.61 -13.23
CA ARG A 253 30.59 -28.00 -12.06
C ARG A 253 31.85 -27.24 -12.48
N LEU A 254 32.69 -27.81 -13.35
CA LEU A 254 33.89 -27.16 -13.86
C LEU A 254 33.57 -25.87 -14.63
N LYS A 255 32.47 -25.83 -15.40
CA LYS A 255 32.03 -24.63 -16.11
C LYS A 255 31.62 -23.51 -15.15
N LEU A 256 30.93 -23.84 -14.05
CA LEU A 256 30.54 -22.87 -13.03
C LEU A 256 31.75 -22.33 -12.25
N ILE A 257 32.74 -23.19 -11.98
CA ILE A 257 34.01 -22.77 -11.37
C ILE A 257 34.75 -21.79 -12.29
N ARG A 258 34.85 -22.10 -13.59
CA ARG A 258 35.47 -21.20 -14.59
C ARG A 258 34.72 -19.87 -14.69
N LEU A 259 33.38 -19.89 -14.68
CA LEU A 259 32.59 -18.66 -14.63
C LEU A 259 32.99 -17.78 -13.44
N ARG A 260 33.17 -18.37 -12.26
CA ARG A 260 33.60 -17.63 -11.06
C ARG A 260 34.99 -17.02 -11.24
N GLU A 261 35.94 -17.79 -11.78
CA GLU A 261 37.31 -17.33 -12.08
C GLU A 261 37.28 -16.13 -13.05
N ASP A 262 36.57 -16.25 -14.17
CA ASP A 262 36.42 -15.17 -15.17
C ASP A 262 35.75 -13.91 -14.58
N LEU A 263 34.77 -14.10 -13.68
CA LEU A 263 34.09 -13.00 -12.98
C LEU A 263 34.98 -12.30 -11.95
N ASN A 264 35.98 -13.00 -11.40
CA ASN A 264 36.93 -12.45 -10.44
C ASN A 264 38.07 -11.71 -11.12
N GLU A 265 38.44 -12.10 -12.34
CA GLU A 265 39.38 -11.35 -13.19
C GLU A 265 38.76 -10.04 -13.74
N ALA A 266 37.44 -9.98 -13.86
CA ALA A 266 36.74 -8.78 -14.33
C ALA A 266 36.75 -7.64 -13.30
N ALA A 267 37.53 -6.58 -13.57
CA ALA A 267 37.73 -5.43 -12.67
C ALA A 267 36.49 -4.56 -12.44
N SER A 268 35.52 -4.55 -13.36
CA SER A 268 34.33 -3.69 -13.27
C SER A 268 33.01 -4.46 -13.39
N VAL A 269 31.93 -3.92 -12.80
CA VAL A 269 30.57 -4.47 -12.94
C VAL A 269 30.15 -4.58 -14.41
N LYS A 270 30.61 -3.67 -15.28
CA LYS A 270 30.33 -3.71 -16.71
C LYS A 270 30.98 -4.93 -17.38
N GLN A 271 32.23 -5.24 -17.05
CA GLN A 271 32.90 -6.44 -17.54
C GLN A 271 32.29 -7.72 -16.97
N LYS A 272 31.98 -7.75 -15.67
CA LYS A 272 31.28 -8.89 -15.04
C LYS A 272 29.95 -9.21 -15.73
N ARG A 273 29.18 -8.18 -16.12
CA ARG A 273 27.97 -8.36 -16.93
C ARG A 273 28.25 -9.01 -18.28
N VAL A 274 29.31 -8.61 -18.98
CA VAL A 274 29.68 -9.20 -20.27
C VAL A 274 30.06 -10.67 -20.10
N VAL A 275 30.94 -10.98 -19.13
CA VAL A 275 31.34 -12.36 -18.81
C VAL A 275 30.12 -13.23 -18.50
N PHE A 276 29.27 -12.79 -17.58
CA PHE A 276 28.07 -13.52 -17.20
C PHE A 276 27.10 -13.71 -18.38
N SER A 277 26.85 -12.65 -19.16
CA SER A 277 25.95 -12.72 -20.31
C SER A 277 26.46 -13.68 -21.39
N THR A 278 27.76 -13.67 -21.68
CA THR A 278 28.40 -14.60 -22.62
C THR A 278 28.26 -16.04 -22.15
N PHE A 279 28.50 -16.29 -20.86
CA PHE A 279 28.31 -17.62 -20.27
C PHE A 279 26.87 -18.11 -20.41
N ILE A 280 25.88 -17.29 -20.03
CA ILE A 280 24.46 -17.67 -20.15
C ILE A 280 24.08 -17.90 -21.60
N ASN A 281 24.42 -17.00 -22.51
CA ASN A 281 24.06 -17.09 -23.93
C ASN A 281 24.72 -18.28 -24.64
N SER A 282 25.86 -18.78 -24.15
CA SER A 282 26.49 -20.01 -24.67
C SER A 282 25.71 -21.28 -24.33
N HIS A 283 24.86 -21.24 -23.29
CA HIS A 283 24.00 -22.36 -22.89
C HIS A 283 22.58 -22.16 -23.40
N ILE A 284 22.00 -20.98 -23.17
CA ILE A 284 20.60 -20.68 -23.47
C ILE A 284 20.49 -19.38 -24.25
N LYS A 285 20.16 -19.51 -25.54
CA LYS A 285 19.91 -18.37 -26.44
C LYS A 285 18.46 -17.93 -26.32
N GLY A 286 18.19 -16.90 -25.52
CA GLY A 286 16.89 -16.24 -25.43
C GLY A 286 15.72 -17.15 -24.99
N PRO A 287 14.47 -16.83 -25.40
CA PRO A 287 13.31 -17.68 -25.21
C PRO A 287 13.45 -19.10 -25.78
N HIS A 288 13.12 -20.12 -25.00
CA HIS A 288 13.31 -21.53 -25.36
C HIS A 288 12.20 -22.41 -24.77
N ALA A 289 12.04 -23.63 -25.29
CA ALA A 289 11.13 -24.61 -24.70
C ALA A 289 11.67 -25.08 -23.34
N GLU A 290 10.78 -25.34 -22.38
CA GLU A 290 11.17 -25.71 -21.01
C GLU A 290 12.06 -26.97 -20.93
N SER A 291 11.93 -27.89 -21.89
CA SER A 291 12.76 -29.09 -21.99
C SER A 291 14.24 -28.84 -22.35
N ILE A 292 14.61 -27.62 -22.77
CA ILE A 292 15.95 -27.27 -23.25
C ILE A 292 16.85 -26.72 -22.12
N LEU A 293 16.31 -26.52 -20.92
CA LEU A 293 17.03 -25.88 -19.81
C LEU A 293 18.16 -26.78 -19.28
N TYR A 294 19.40 -26.31 -19.41
CA TYR A 294 20.61 -27.04 -18.99
C TYR A 294 20.65 -27.22 -17.46
N PRO A 295 21.07 -28.39 -16.92
CA PRO A 295 21.07 -28.66 -15.48
C PRO A 295 21.84 -27.63 -14.64
N GLY A 296 23.01 -27.18 -15.09
CA GLY A 296 23.80 -26.16 -14.39
C GLY A 296 23.11 -24.80 -14.34
N ILE A 297 22.36 -24.44 -15.38
CA ILE A 297 21.57 -23.20 -15.42
C ILE A 297 20.32 -23.34 -14.55
N GLN A 298 19.66 -24.50 -14.56
CA GLN A 298 18.52 -24.78 -13.68
C GLN A 298 18.91 -24.67 -12.20
N TRP A 299 20.07 -25.22 -11.83
CA TRP A 299 20.62 -25.08 -10.48
C TRP A 299 20.88 -23.61 -10.15
N LEU A 300 21.59 -22.88 -11.02
CA LEU A 300 21.87 -21.46 -10.81
C LEU A 300 20.59 -20.62 -10.66
N CYS A 301 19.54 -20.91 -11.42
CA CYS A 301 18.23 -20.28 -11.28
C CYS A 301 17.60 -20.54 -9.90
N ASN A 302 17.70 -21.76 -9.38
CA ASN A 302 17.15 -22.12 -8.07
C ASN A 302 17.92 -21.41 -6.95
N GLU A 303 19.25 -21.39 -7.00
CA GLU A 303 20.08 -20.68 -6.01
C GLU A 303 19.81 -19.18 -6.02
N ILE A 304 19.77 -18.55 -7.19
CA ILE A 304 19.43 -17.13 -7.31
C ILE A 304 18.02 -16.85 -6.79
N LYS A 305 17.06 -17.75 -7.05
CA LYS A 305 15.69 -17.62 -6.52
C LYS A 305 15.68 -17.64 -4.99
N GLU A 306 16.46 -18.53 -4.36
CA GLU A 306 16.60 -18.56 -2.91
C GLU A 306 17.33 -17.34 -2.35
N ALA A 307 18.43 -16.92 -2.98
CA ALA A 307 19.19 -15.75 -2.59
C ALA A 307 18.33 -14.48 -2.67
N VAL A 308 17.57 -14.32 -3.76
CA VAL A 308 16.58 -13.23 -3.87
C VAL A 308 15.58 -13.31 -2.73
N ALA A 309 15.05 -14.48 -2.39
CA ALA A 309 14.08 -14.62 -1.30
C ALA A 309 14.64 -14.27 0.09
N LYS A 310 15.95 -14.48 0.32
CA LYS A 310 16.64 -14.24 1.60
C LYS A 310 17.25 -12.83 1.71
N ASN A 311 17.64 -12.20 0.59
CA ASN A 311 18.36 -10.93 0.55
C ASN A 311 17.50 -9.80 -0.06
N ASN A 312 16.93 -8.95 0.81
CA ASN A 312 16.10 -7.80 0.43
C ASN A 312 16.84 -6.70 -0.34
N GLY A 313 18.18 -6.72 -0.37
CA GLY A 313 18.97 -5.77 -1.16
C GLY A 313 19.00 -6.10 -2.65
N LEU A 314 18.76 -7.36 -3.04
CA LEU A 314 18.79 -7.78 -4.44
C LEU A 314 17.59 -7.22 -5.20
N ARG A 315 17.86 -6.46 -6.27
CA ARG A 315 16.83 -5.82 -7.07
C ARG A 315 16.23 -6.81 -8.06
N ALA A 316 15.10 -7.41 -7.68
CA ALA A 316 14.35 -8.32 -8.51
C ALA A 316 13.07 -7.70 -9.08
N TRP A 317 12.69 -8.16 -10.26
CA TRP A 317 11.56 -7.70 -11.04
C TRP A 317 10.75 -8.88 -11.56
N MET A 318 9.43 -8.72 -11.62
CA MET A 318 8.50 -9.59 -12.33
C MET A 318 8.01 -8.83 -13.56
N TYR A 319 8.16 -9.43 -14.73
CA TYR A 319 7.64 -8.90 -15.98
C TYR A 319 6.33 -9.58 -16.31
N LYS A 320 5.26 -8.79 -16.43
CA LYS A 320 3.98 -9.26 -16.97
C LYS A 320 3.94 -9.00 -18.48
N LEU A 321 3.55 -10.03 -19.22
CA LEU A 321 3.26 -9.94 -20.64
C LEU A 321 1.74 -9.89 -20.77
N ASP A 322 1.20 -8.68 -20.81
CA ASP A 322 -0.25 -8.42 -20.74
C ASP A 322 -1.08 -9.45 -21.52
N TYR A 323 -0.70 -9.78 -22.78
CA TYR A 323 -1.39 -10.83 -23.55
C TYR A 323 -0.48 -11.56 -24.55
N ALA A 324 -0.77 -12.84 -24.78
CA ALA A 324 -0.23 -13.60 -25.92
C ALA A 324 -0.75 -12.99 -27.24
N GLU A 325 0.08 -12.95 -28.30
CA GLU A 325 -0.32 -12.36 -29.59
C GLU A 325 -1.49 -13.17 -30.20
N GLY A 326 -2.50 -12.47 -30.72
CA GLY A 326 -3.75 -13.06 -31.21
C GLY A 326 -4.90 -13.12 -30.19
N GLN A 327 -4.64 -12.89 -28.89
CA GLN A 327 -5.71 -12.78 -27.88
C GLN A 327 -6.34 -11.39 -27.80
N LYS A 328 -5.55 -10.33 -28.01
CA LYS A 328 -5.99 -8.92 -28.06
C LYS A 328 -5.16 -8.14 -29.07
N ASP A 329 -5.76 -7.09 -29.62
CA ASP A 329 -5.07 -6.09 -30.47
C ASP A 329 -3.92 -5.40 -29.69
N ARG A 330 -2.80 -5.10 -30.36
CA ARG A 330 -1.59 -4.51 -29.73
C ARG A 330 -1.89 -3.17 -29.04
N ILE A 331 -2.62 -2.28 -29.70
CA ILE A 331 -2.91 -0.94 -29.16
C ILE A 331 -3.84 -1.07 -27.96
N LYS A 332 -4.84 -1.97 -28.03
CA LYS A 332 -5.70 -2.27 -26.88
C LYS A 332 -4.89 -2.83 -25.70
N ALA A 333 -3.99 -3.77 -25.95
CA ALA A 333 -3.11 -4.32 -24.91
C ALA A 333 -2.21 -3.24 -24.29
N ASN A 334 -1.61 -2.36 -25.11
CA ASN A 334 -0.81 -1.24 -24.59
C ASN A 334 -1.65 -0.29 -23.71
N LYS A 335 -2.92 -0.03 -24.06
CA LYS A 335 -3.83 0.78 -23.22
C LYS A 335 -4.13 0.11 -21.88
N GLU A 336 -4.34 -1.21 -21.84
CA GLU A 336 -4.51 -1.93 -20.57
C GLU A 336 -3.24 -1.86 -19.70
N ALA A 337 -2.06 -2.08 -20.29
CA ALA A 337 -0.78 -1.94 -19.58
C ALA A 337 -0.58 -0.52 -19.02
N ILE A 338 -0.90 0.52 -19.81
CA ILE A 338 -0.85 1.92 -19.37
C ILE A 338 -1.84 2.15 -18.23
N ARG A 339 -3.05 1.60 -18.31
CA ARG A 339 -4.08 1.73 -17.27
C ARG A 339 -3.58 1.14 -15.95
N GLU A 340 -3.10 -0.10 -15.95
CA GLU A 340 -2.54 -0.74 -14.74
C GLU A 340 -1.32 0.02 -14.21
N PHE A 341 -0.41 0.45 -15.11
CA PHE A 341 0.74 1.27 -14.73
C PHE A 341 0.32 2.56 -14.02
N VAL A 342 -0.70 3.27 -14.51
CA VAL A 342 -1.19 4.49 -13.85
C VAL A 342 -1.71 4.18 -12.45
N GLY A 343 -2.55 3.15 -12.28
CA GLY A 343 -3.07 2.74 -10.98
C GLY A 343 -1.97 2.40 -9.99
N THR A 344 -1.07 1.50 -10.37
CA THR A 344 0.03 1.05 -9.49
C THR A 344 1.05 2.16 -9.23
N ARG A 345 1.32 3.03 -10.21
CA ARG A 345 2.22 4.18 -10.02
C ARG A 345 1.67 5.15 -8.97
N LEU A 346 0.38 5.45 -9.04
CA LEU A 346 -0.29 6.27 -8.02
C LEU A 346 -0.34 5.55 -6.67
N ALA A 347 -0.54 4.23 -6.64
CA ALA A 347 -0.54 3.43 -5.42
C ALA A 347 0.82 3.47 -4.70
N GLY A 348 1.92 3.38 -5.45
CA GLY A 348 3.28 3.49 -4.92
C GLY A 348 3.62 4.89 -4.39
N ILE A 349 2.92 5.93 -4.85
CA ILE A 349 2.99 7.27 -4.26
C ILE A 349 2.13 7.34 -3.01
N PHE A 350 0.94 6.74 -3.02
CA PHE A 350 0.02 6.70 -1.89
C PHE A 350 0.60 6.01 -0.64
N SER A 351 1.29 4.87 -0.80
CA SER A 351 1.90 4.13 0.32
C SER A 351 3.18 3.41 -0.11
N ALA A 352 4.16 3.32 0.79
CA ALA A 352 5.37 2.50 0.58
C ALA A 352 5.08 0.99 0.50
N GLN A 353 3.90 0.57 0.99
CA GLN A 353 3.41 -0.80 0.97
C GLN A 353 2.76 -1.20 -0.36
N ASN A 354 3.00 -0.46 -1.44
CA ASN A 354 2.47 -0.78 -2.75
C ASN A 354 3.60 -1.03 -3.75
N GLN A 355 3.31 -1.91 -4.71
CA GLN A 355 4.28 -2.35 -5.69
C GLN A 355 4.80 -1.18 -6.54
N LYS A 356 6.12 -1.13 -6.68
CA LYS A 356 6.74 -0.29 -7.70
C LYS A 356 6.49 -0.93 -9.08
N GLN A 357 5.93 -0.20 -10.02
CA GLN A 357 5.73 -0.67 -11.38
C GLN A 357 6.27 0.34 -12.39
N GLU A 358 6.90 -0.15 -13.45
CA GLU A 358 7.45 0.63 -14.55
C GLU A 358 6.92 0.12 -15.89
N LEU A 359 6.75 1.03 -16.84
CA LEU A 359 6.34 0.69 -18.20
C LEU A 359 7.59 0.56 -19.09
N ILE A 360 7.82 -0.64 -19.61
CA ILE A 360 8.95 -0.93 -20.50
C ILE A 360 8.44 -1.12 -21.92
N TRP A 361 9.04 -0.42 -22.88
CA TRP A 361 8.67 -0.52 -24.29
C TRP A 361 9.66 -1.42 -25.03
N VAL A 362 9.12 -2.38 -25.79
CA VAL A 362 9.89 -3.28 -26.65
C VAL A 362 9.44 -3.14 -28.09
N LYS A 363 10.41 -3.02 -29.02
CA LYS A 363 10.14 -3.01 -30.46
C LYS A 363 9.70 -4.42 -30.90
N ASN A 364 8.58 -4.50 -31.61
CA ASN A 364 7.95 -5.75 -31.99
C ASN A 364 7.98 -5.94 -33.52
N GLY A 365 9.19 -6.08 -34.08
CA GLY A 365 9.40 -6.11 -35.53
C GLY A 365 8.84 -4.84 -36.22
N SER A 366 8.23 -5.00 -37.39
CA SER A 366 7.64 -3.90 -38.17
C SER A 366 6.29 -3.37 -37.65
N LYS A 367 5.68 -4.04 -36.65
CA LYS A 367 4.32 -3.72 -36.16
C LYS A 367 4.29 -2.63 -35.07
N GLY A 368 5.40 -1.95 -34.80
CA GLY A 368 5.51 -0.90 -33.78
C GLY A 368 5.90 -1.42 -32.38
N VAL A 369 5.78 -0.56 -31.37
CA VAL A 369 6.22 -0.84 -29.99
C VAL A 369 5.12 -1.48 -29.15
N HIS A 370 5.52 -2.30 -28.18
CA HIS A 370 4.62 -2.93 -27.23
C HIS A 370 5.04 -2.62 -25.79
N ALA A 371 4.06 -2.37 -24.93
CA ALA A 371 4.27 -2.11 -23.52
C ALA A 371 4.38 -3.43 -22.73
N LEU A 372 5.28 -3.46 -21.77
CA LEU A 372 5.45 -4.51 -20.76
C LEU A 372 5.44 -3.87 -19.39
N LEU A 373 4.83 -4.54 -18.42
CA LEU A 373 4.81 -4.09 -17.04
C LEU A 373 5.97 -4.74 -16.28
N ALA A 374 6.91 -3.91 -15.83
CA ALA A 374 8.00 -4.31 -14.96
C ALA A 374 7.60 -4.03 -13.51
N CYS A 375 7.20 -5.08 -12.81
CA CYS A 375 6.69 -5.05 -11.45
C CYS A 375 7.82 -5.37 -10.47
N GLY A 376 8.13 -4.47 -9.53
CA GLY A 376 9.09 -4.70 -8.47
C GLY A 376 8.70 -5.93 -7.65
N TRP A 377 9.61 -6.88 -7.52
CA TRP A 377 9.37 -8.10 -6.75
C TRP A 377 9.66 -7.82 -5.27
N LYS A 378 8.69 -8.16 -4.41
CA LYS A 378 8.84 -8.02 -2.96
C LYS A 378 9.10 -9.39 -2.35
N ASN A 379 10.18 -9.50 -1.58
CA ASN A 379 10.51 -10.73 -0.90
C ASN A 379 9.49 -11.06 0.19
N GLY A 380 9.28 -12.36 0.41
CA GLY A 380 8.28 -12.84 1.37
C GLY A 380 6.83 -12.54 0.98
N LEU A 381 6.56 -11.99 -0.21
CA LEU A 381 5.20 -11.73 -0.68
C LEU A 381 4.38 -13.02 -0.71
N ARG A 382 3.30 -13.02 0.07
CA ARG A 382 2.28 -14.07 0.06
C ARG A 382 0.97 -13.44 -0.40
N GLU A 383 0.39 -13.98 -1.47
CA GLU A 383 -0.93 -13.60 -1.93
C GLU A 383 -1.98 -13.89 -0.85
N LEU A 384 -3.05 -13.11 -0.80
CA LEU A 384 -4.14 -13.32 0.16
C LEU A 384 -5.03 -14.53 -0.18
N THR A 385 -4.71 -15.24 -1.26
CA THR A 385 -5.43 -16.43 -1.74
C THR A 385 -5.56 -17.52 -0.71
N SER A 386 -4.58 -17.75 0.16
CA SER A 386 -4.69 -18.74 1.23
C SER A 386 -5.52 -18.29 2.43
N PHE A 387 -5.99 -17.03 2.46
CA PHE A 387 -6.70 -16.44 3.61
C PHE A 387 -8.14 -16.04 3.28
N LEU A 388 -8.50 -15.74 2.02
CA LEU A 388 -9.87 -15.33 1.69
C LEU A 388 -10.89 -16.48 1.85
N TYR A 389 -11.73 -16.44 2.87
CA TYR A 389 -12.89 -17.31 3.00
C TYR A 389 -14.14 -16.64 2.44
N GLY A 390 -14.99 -17.43 1.77
CA GLY A 390 -16.07 -16.89 0.95
C GLY A 390 -15.51 -16.06 -0.22
N GLY A 391 -16.28 -15.07 -0.68
CA GLY A 391 -15.79 -14.11 -1.67
C GLY A 391 -15.66 -14.62 -3.11
N SER A 392 -16.12 -15.83 -3.36
CA SER A 392 -16.26 -16.38 -4.70
C SER A 392 -17.51 -15.84 -5.41
N GLU A 393 -17.61 -16.13 -6.70
CA GLU A 393 -18.82 -15.88 -7.47
C GLU A 393 -20.03 -16.60 -6.85
N PRO A 394 -21.23 -15.99 -6.94
CA PRO A 394 -21.53 -14.71 -7.59
C PRO A 394 -21.40 -13.48 -6.68
N ASP A 395 -21.21 -13.66 -5.38
CA ASP A 395 -21.47 -12.61 -4.37
C ASP A 395 -20.25 -11.74 -4.03
N TYR A 396 -19.03 -12.26 -4.15
CA TYR A 396 -17.79 -11.49 -3.94
C TYR A 396 -17.74 -10.68 -2.62
N ASN A 397 -18.25 -11.27 -1.53
CA ASN A 397 -18.24 -10.69 -0.19
C ASN A 397 -17.42 -11.54 0.80
N GLY A 398 -16.13 -11.73 0.51
CA GLY A 398 -15.23 -12.55 1.33
C GLY A 398 -14.68 -11.86 2.57
N VAL A 399 -14.11 -12.66 3.47
CA VAL A 399 -13.41 -12.22 4.69
C VAL A 399 -12.06 -12.93 4.75
N LEU A 400 -11.00 -12.24 5.17
CA LEU A 400 -9.70 -12.86 5.38
C LEU A 400 -9.74 -13.62 6.70
N VAL A 401 -9.40 -14.91 6.70
CA VAL A 401 -9.40 -15.76 7.89
C VAL A 401 -8.00 -16.27 8.22
N GLU A 402 -7.77 -16.65 9.47
CA GLU A 402 -6.49 -17.18 9.93
C GLU A 402 -6.14 -18.51 9.26
N ASP A 403 -7.12 -19.41 9.18
CA ASP A 403 -7.03 -20.71 8.52
C ASP A 403 -8.38 -21.07 7.86
N LYS A 404 -8.38 -21.26 6.54
CA LYS A 404 -9.57 -21.67 5.79
C LYS A 404 -10.05 -23.08 6.12
N GLN A 405 -9.13 -23.95 6.54
CA GLN A 405 -9.40 -25.35 6.83
C GLN A 405 -9.84 -25.56 8.29
N ALA A 406 -9.75 -24.53 9.12
CA ALA A 406 -10.24 -24.59 10.49
C ALA A 406 -11.76 -24.79 10.53
N ALA A 407 -12.21 -25.64 11.45
CA ALA A 407 -13.64 -25.86 11.71
C ALA A 407 -14.33 -24.55 12.09
N ILE A 408 -13.69 -23.77 12.96
CA ILE A 408 -14.10 -22.42 13.36
C ILE A 408 -13.22 -21.42 12.64
N LYS A 409 -13.84 -20.51 11.89
CA LYS A 409 -13.13 -19.50 11.09
C LYS A 409 -13.16 -18.18 11.83
N ARG A 410 -11.96 -17.63 12.07
CA ARG A 410 -11.78 -16.32 12.70
C ARG A 410 -11.10 -15.39 11.72
N SER A 411 -11.58 -14.15 11.69
CA SER A 411 -11.03 -13.11 10.84
C SER A 411 -9.57 -12.82 11.18
N LYS A 412 -8.76 -12.58 10.15
CA LYS A 412 -7.33 -12.31 10.24
C LYS A 412 -7.08 -10.81 10.15
N TYR A 413 -6.39 -10.25 11.14
CA TYR A 413 -5.86 -8.90 11.03
C TYR A 413 -4.64 -8.84 10.11
N ILE A 414 -4.60 -7.82 9.25
CA ILE A 414 -3.44 -7.48 8.42
C ILE A 414 -3.14 -5.99 8.62
N PRO A 415 -2.01 -5.63 9.24
CA PRO A 415 -1.64 -4.23 9.44
C PRO A 415 -1.58 -3.44 8.13
N GLY A 416 -2.15 -2.23 8.12
CA GLY A 416 -2.13 -1.32 6.97
C GLY A 416 -3.07 -1.73 5.83
N LEU A 417 -3.94 -2.72 6.05
CA LEU A 417 -4.94 -3.13 5.08
C LEU A 417 -5.96 -2.00 4.87
N ALA A 418 -6.50 -1.43 5.95
CA ALA A 418 -7.67 -0.56 5.85
C ALA A 418 -7.39 0.78 5.19
N LYS A 419 -6.18 1.34 5.41
CA LYS A 419 -5.78 2.61 4.79
C LYS A 419 -5.81 2.57 3.26
N ASN A 420 -5.68 1.38 2.64
CA ASN A 420 -5.73 1.25 1.18
C ASN A 420 -7.15 1.24 0.59
N LEU A 421 -8.20 1.12 1.43
CA LEU A 421 -9.59 1.09 0.99
C LEU A 421 -9.96 2.32 0.14
N ILE A 422 -9.70 3.52 0.68
CA ILE A 422 -10.09 4.77 0.02
C ILE A 422 -9.34 4.97 -1.29
N PHE A 423 -8.10 4.50 -1.38
CA PHE A 423 -7.32 4.57 -2.61
C PHE A 423 -7.93 3.67 -3.70
N GLY A 424 -8.29 2.43 -3.35
CA GLY A 424 -9.00 1.52 -4.26
C GLY A 424 -10.32 2.10 -4.78
N ILE A 425 -11.10 2.72 -3.88
CA ILE A 425 -12.33 3.44 -4.24
C ILE A 425 -12.04 4.63 -5.17
N ALA A 426 -11.04 5.46 -4.85
CA ALA A 426 -10.70 6.68 -5.57
C ALA A 426 -10.26 6.40 -7.02
N ILE A 427 -9.51 5.33 -7.23
CA ILE A 427 -9.10 4.92 -8.58
C ILE A 427 -10.13 4.01 -9.26
N GLY A 428 -11.18 3.57 -8.57
CA GLY A 428 -12.17 2.65 -9.12
C GLY A 428 -11.62 1.26 -9.43
N ASP A 429 -10.72 0.73 -8.59
CA ASP A 429 -10.18 -0.64 -8.72
C ASP A 429 -11.30 -1.66 -8.43
N ARG A 430 -12.09 -2.00 -9.45
CA ARG A 430 -13.17 -2.97 -9.35
C ARG A 430 -12.68 -4.37 -8.99
N ASP A 431 -11.46 -4.70 -9.41
CA ASP A 431 -10.90 -6.00 -9.07
C ASP A 431 -10.48 -6.05 -7.60
N GLY A 432 -10.17 -4.93 -6.94
CA GLY A 432 -10.02 -4.83 -5.48
C GLY A 432 -9.02 -5.86 -4.94
N MET A 433 -9.53 -6.85 -4.20
CA MET A 433 -8.73 -8.00 -3.76
C MET A 433 -8.54 -9.07 -4.87
N GLY A 434 -9.48 -9.15 -5.80
CA GLY A 434 -9.58 -10.16 -6.84
C GLY A 434 -10.66 -11.19 -6.50
N LYS A 435 -10.93 -12.11 -7.43
CA LYS A 435 -11.89 -13.22 -7.23
C LYS A 435 -11.50 -14.10 -6.04
N ASP A 436 -10.21 -14.41 -5.92
CA ASP A 436 -9.65 -15.28 -4.89
C ASP A 436 -8.69 -14.51 -3.97
N ALA A 437 -8.79 -13.18 -3.90
CA ALA A 437 -7.80 -12.32 -3.24
C ALA A 437 -6.38 -12.40 -3.83
N GLN A 438 -6.25 -12.72 -5.13
CA GLN A 438 -4.97 -12.94 -5.80
C GLN A 438 -4.21 -11.65 -6.17
N ASN A 439 -4.88 -10.50 -6.18
CA ASN A 439 -4.28 -9.24 -6.62
C ASN A 439 -3.54 -8.53 -5.47
N LYS A 440 -3.77 -8.93 -4.22
CA LYS A 440 -3.20 -8.28 -3.04
C LYS A 440 -2.55 -9.34 -2.15
N GLY A 441 -1.61 -8.91 -1.31
CA GLY A 441 -0.80 -9.80 -0.50
C GLY A 441 -0.44 -9.17 0.83
N PHE A 442 0.40 -9.88 1.57
CA PHE A 442 1.20 -9.27 2.62
C PHE A 442 2.66 -9.64 2.43
N ALA A 443 3.53 -8.71 2.79
CA ALA A 443 4.97 -8.84 2.81
C ALA A 443 5.49 -8.07 4.02
N ASP A 444 6.59 -8.53 4.63
CA ASP A 444 7.11 -7.93 5.87
C ASP A 444 6.03 -7.76 6.96
N ALA A 445 5.16 -8.77 7.10
CA ALA A 445 4.03 -8.83 8.05
C ALA A 445 2.94 -7.74 7.89
N ALA A 446 2.98 -6.93 6.84
CA ALA A 446 1.97 -5.90 6.57
C ALA A 446 1.33 -6.08 5.18
N PHE A 447 0.19 -5.43 4.96
CA PHE A 447 -0.46 -5.38 3.67
C PHE A 447 0.54 -4.97 2.57
N TYR A 448 0.46 -5.62 1.42
CA TYR A 448 1.21 -5.23 0.23
C TYR A 448 0.29 -5.23 -0.99
N GLY A 449 0.03 -4.03 -1.53
CA GLY A 449 -0.82 -3.85 -2.69
C GLY A 449 -0.05 -4.01 -3.99
N PHE A 450 -0.60 -4.79 -4.92
CA PHE A 450 -0.13 -4.89 -6.29
C PHE A 450 -1.34 -5.06 -7.22
N ASP A 451 -1.09 -5.11 -8.53
CA ASP A 451 -2.11 -5.43 -9.53
C ASP A 451 -3.40 -4.60 -9.37
N TYR A 452 -3.24 -3.28 -9.38
CA TYR A 452 -4.37 -2.34 -9.37
C TYR A 452 -4.98 -2.30 -10.77
N GLY A 453 -5.80 -3.30 -11.06
CA GLY A 453 -6.44 -3.51 -12.34
C GLY A 453 -7.59 -2.54 -12.60
N LYS A 454 -7.77 -2.17 -13.87
CA LYS A 454 -8.91 -1.34 -14.35
C LYS A 454 -9.15 0.03 -13.68
N PRO A 455 -8.12 0.77 -13.23
CA PRO A 455 -8.34 2.08 -12.65
C PRO A 455 -9.00 3.03 -13.66
N TYR A 456 -9.93 3.85 -13.15
CA TYR A 456 -10.68 4.88 -13.86
C TYR A 456 -11.55 4.37 -15.02
N GLU A 457 -11.94 3.09 -14.99
CA GLU A 457 -12.86 2.51 -15.98
C GLU A 457 -14.32 2.73 -15.58
N GLY A 458 -15.03 3.58 -16.32
CA GLY A 458 -16.44 3.92 -16.07
C GLY A 458 -16.62 4.93 -14.92
N GLU A 459 -17.83 5.02 -14.36
CA GLU A 459 -18.20 6.11 -13.43
C GLU A 459 -17.71 5.94 -11.98
N GLY A 460 -17.12 4.79 -11.63
CA GLY A 460 -16.69 4.52 -10.26
C GLY A 460 -17.86 4.36 -9.26
N VAL A 461 -17.55 4.47 -7.96
CA VAL A 461 -18.55 4.42 -6.85
C VAL A 461 -18.45 5.61 -5.90
N CYS A 462 -17.59 6.58 -6.19
CA CYS A 462 -17.37 7.74 -5.32
C CYS A 462 -18.64 8.59 -5.10
N SER A 463 -19.59 8.55 -6.04
CA SER A 463 -20.87 9.27 -5.94
C SER A 463 -21.81 8.70 -4.88
N SER A 464 -21.71 7.42 -4.55
CA SER A 464 -22.50 6.74 -3.52
C SER A 464 -21.72 6.52 -2.22
N LEU A 465 -20.51 7.09 -2.10
CA LEU A 465 -19.65 6.94 -0.94
C LEU A 465 -20.31 7.54 0.33
N SER A 466 -20.27 6.78 1.40
CA SER A 466 -20.70 7.13 2.74
C SER A 466 -19.52 7.53 3.63
N ASP A 467 -19.78 8.21 4.74
CA ASP A 467 -18.74 8.73 5.64
C ASP A 467 -18.08 7.64 6.49
N ASP A 468 -18.57 6.40 6.42
CA ASP A 468 -17.97 5.18 6.95
C ASP A 468 -17.23 4.36 5.86
N PHE A 469 -17.00 4.96 4.69
CA PHE A 469 -16.39 4.36 3.50
C PHE A 469 -17.24 3.31 2.78
N SER A 470 -18.47 3.03 3.23
CA SER A 470 -19.38 2.16 2.48
C SER A 470 -19.86 2.83 1.19
N PHE A 471 -20.19 2.05 0.17
CA PHE A 471 -20.70 2.54 -1.10
C PHE A 471 -21.69 1.55 -1.70
N GLU A 472 -22.47 2.01 -2.68
CA GLU A 472 -23.38 1.13 -3.41
C GLU A 472 -22.71 0.48 -4.62
N ASP A 473 -22.58 -0.84 -4.59
CA ASP A 473 -22.29 -1.64 -5.79
C ASP A 473 -23.60 -2.00 -6.50
N SER A 474 -23.97 -1.23 -7.52
CA SER A 474 -25.19 -1.44 -8.30
C SER A 474 -25.18 -2.77 -9.05
N PHE A 475 -24.02 -3.28 -9.47
CA PHE A 475 -23.90 -4.55 -10.18
C PHE A 475 -23.99 -5.75 -9.25
N ALA A 476 -23.63 -5.59 -7.97
CA ALA A 476 -23.89 -6.61 -6.95
C ALA A 476 -25.38 -6.89 -6.72
N LYS A 477 -26.25 -5.90 -7.03
CA LYS A 477 -27.72 -6.04 -6.94
C LYS A 477 -28.33 -6.80 -8.13
N ALA A 478 -27.57 -7.09 -9.19
CA ALA A 478 -28.06 -7.84 -10.34
C ALA A 478 -28.43 -9.30 -9.95
N PRO A 479 -29.33 -9.98 -10.69
CA PRO A 479 -29.58 -11.40 -10.46
C PRO A 479 -28.30 -12.25 -10.53
N ALA A 480 -28.19 -13.28 -9.69
CA ALA A 480 -26.98 -14.11 -9.55
C ALA A 480 -26.46 -14.69 -10.88
N LEU A 481 -27.37 -15.04 -11.79
CA LEU A 481 -27.11 -15.44 -13.18
C LEU A 481 -26.17 -14.48 -13.93
N PHE A 482 -26.37 -13.17 -13.78
CA PHE A 482 -25.57 -12.13 -14.44
C PHE A 482 -24.27 -11.81 -13.69
N ARG A 483 -24.15 -12.27 -12.44
CA ARG A 483 -22.99 -12.07 -11.56
C ARG A 483 -22.03 -13.28 -11.51
N SER A 484 -22.43 -14.42 -12.05
CA SER A 484 -21.63 -15.65 -12.08
C SER A 484 -20.79 -15.83 -13.36
N SER A 485 -19.97 -16.88 -13.43
CA SER A 485 -19.15 -17.28 -14.58
C SER A 485 -19.95 -17.70 -15.82
N SER A 486 -21.28 -17.53 -15.83
CA SER A 486 -22.14 -17.87 -16.95
C SER A 486 -21.81 -17.09 -18.23
N THR A 487 -22.29 -17.57 -19.38
CA THR A 487 -22.12 -16.93 -20.70
C THR A 487 -22.76 -15.54 -20.77
N ILE A 488 -23.79 -15.29 -19.96
CA ILE A 488 -24.46 -13.99 -19.85
C ILE A 488 -24.03 -13.21 -18.59
N GLY A 489 -22.99 -13.68 -17.90
CA GLY A 489 -22.47 -13.10 -16.66
C GLY A 489 -21.72 -11.78 -16.84
N PHE A 490 -22.32 -10.77 -17.47
CA PHE A 490 -21.64 -9.51 -17.76
C PHE A 490 -21.47 -8.63 -16.51
N ALA A 491 -22.43 -8.66 -15.57
CA ALA A 491 -22.41 -7.80 -14.38
C ALA A 491 -21.18 -8.05 -13.51
N ARG A 492 -20.68 -9.31 -13.46
CA ARG A 492 -19.48 -9.69 -12.71
C ARG A 492 -18.23 -8.88 -13.07
N HIS A 493 -18.16 -8.32 -14.28
CA HIS A 493 -17.02 -7.54 -14.77
C HIS A 493 -17.05 -6.08 -14.31
N PHE A 494 -18.18 -5.64 -13.74
CA PHE A 494 -18.43 -4.29 -13.27
C PHE A 494 -18.62 -4.18 -11.74
N MET A 495 -18.72 -5.32 -11.05
CA MET A 495 -18.78 -5.42 -9.58
C MET A 495 -17.44 -5.08 -8.91
N TYR A 496 -17.50 -4.54 -7.70
CA TYR A 496 -16.37 -4.32 -6.80
C TYR A 496 -16.14 -5.56 -5.95
N ARG A 497 -15.04 -6.27 -6.24
CA ARG A 497 -14.85 -7.62 -5.71
C ARG A 497 -14.14 -7.60 -4.36
N ASN A 498 -14.77 -8.24 -3.37
CA ASN A 498 -14.19 -8.53 -2.07
C ASN A 498 -13.69 -7.29 -1.31
N TYR A 499 -14.35 -6.14 -1.51
CA TYR A 499 -14.11 -4.94 -0.69
C TYR A 499 -14.57 -5.13 0.76
N SER A 500 -15.40 -6.15 1.02
CA SER A 500 -15.82 -6.56 2.35
C SER A 500 -14.67 -6.81 3.33
N VAL A 501 -13.50 -7.22 2.82
CA VAL A 501 -12.33 -7.52 3.67
C VAL A 501 -11.81 -6.27 4.41
N PHE A 502 -12.06 -5.07 3.89
CA PHE A 502 -11.59 -3.82 4.49
C PHE A 502 -12.50 -3.30 5.62
N TYR A 503 -13.68 -3.88 5.80
CA TYR A 503 -14.64 -3.37 6.80
C TYR A 503 -14.53 -4.05 8.16
N ASP A 504 -13.76 -5.15 8.29
CA ASP A 504 -13.42 -5.74 9.59
C ASP A 504 -12.15 -5.10 10.21
N THR A 505 -12.11 -3.77 10.16
CA THR A 505 -11.03 -2.92 10.68
C THR A 505 -11.61 -1.68 11.33
N THR A 506 -10.80 -0.97 12.12
CA THR A 506 -11.24 0.30 12.71
C THR A 506 -11.50 1.35 11.63
N LEU A 507 -12.35 2.32 11.98
CA LEU A 507 -12.62 3.46 11.10
C LEU A 507 -11.42 4.42 11.07
N SER A 508 -10.68 4.55 12.17
CA SER A 508 -9.44 5.33 12.24
C SER A 508 -8.42 4.88 11.21
N GLU A 509 -8.16 3.57 11.05
CA GLU A 509 -7.21 3.06 10.05
C GLU A 509 -7.66 3.38 8.61
N ARG A 510 -8.98 3.41 8.35
CA ARG A 510 -9.54 3.85 7.06
C ARG A 510 -9.36 5.36 6.84
N MET A 511 -9.52 6.17 7.89
CA MET A 511 -9.30 7.61 7.88
C MET A 511 -7.83 8.01 7.70
N GLU A 512 -6.87 7.23 8.21
CA GLU A 512 -5.45 7.41 7.91
C GLU A 512 -5.23 7.44 6.39
N GLY A 513 -5.82 6.47 5.67
CA GLY A 513 -5.81 6.43 4.22
C GLY A 513 -6.40 7.67 3.55
N PHE A 514 -7.47 8.24 4.12
CA PHE A 514 -8.06 9.48 3.61
C PHE A 514 -7.08 10.64 3.73
N HIS A 515 -6.34 10.76 4.85
CA HIS A 515 -5.35 11.83 5.02
C HIS A 515 -4.20 11.73 4.01
N LEU A 516 -3.73 10.50 3.73
CA LEU A 516 -2.73 10.25 2.69
C LEU A 516 -3.25 10.65 1.30
N LEU A 517 -4.48 10.25 0.96
CA LEU A 517 -5.07 10.60 -0.34
C LEU A 517 -5.31 12.12 -0.44
N ARG A 518 -5.80 12.76 0.63
CA ARG A 518 -5.97 14.22 0.69
C ARG A 518 -4.64 14.92 0.43
N LYS A 519 -3.55 14.47 1.03
CA LYS A 519 -2.21 15.02 0.76
C LYS A 519 -1.84 14.92 -0.71
N MET A 520 -2.14 13.80 -1.38
CA MET A 520 -1.94 13.68 -2.82
C MET A 520 -2.82 14.66 -3.61
N ILE A 521 -4.09 14.82 -3.23
CA ILE A 521 -5.06 15.65 -3.97
C ILE A 521 -4.77 17.14 -3.81
N THR A 522 -4.59 17.59 -2.57
CA THR A 522 -4.51 19.02 -2.23
C THR A 522 -3.08 19.50 -1.99
N GLY A 523 -2.13 18.61 -1.69
CA GLY A 523 -0.78 18.98 -1.24
C GLY A 523 -0.71 19.39 0.23
N GLU A 524 -1.84 19.43 0.93
CA GLU A 524 -1.92 19.91 2.31
C GLU A 524 -1.83 18.77 3.32
N ASN A 525 -1.11 19.01 4.42
CA ASN A 525 -1.12 18.12 5.57
C ASN A 525 -2.42 18.30 6.37
N PRO A 526 -2.85 17.29 7.15
CA PRO A 526 -3.78 17.53 8.25
C PRO A 526 -3.13 18.40 9.34
N ASN A 527 -3.92 18.84 10.33
CA ASN A 527 -3.39 19.57 11.47
C ASN A 527 -2.46 18.69 12.32
N GLU A 528 -1.67 19.31 13.20
CA GLU A 528 -0.64 18.60 13.96
C GLU A 528 -1.23 17.58 14.95
N GLU A 529 -2.32 17.93 15.64
CA GLU A 529 -2.99 16.99 16.56
C GLU A 529 -3.48 15.71 15.85
N VAL A 530 -3.97 15.83 14.62
CA VAL A 530 -4.35 14.68 13.79
C VAL A 530 -3.11 13.88 13.41
N ILE A 531 -2.01 14.52 12.99
CA ILE A 531 -0.76 13.84 12.63
C ILE A 531 -0.24 13.01 13.81
N GLU A 532 -0.18 13.61 15.00
CA GLU A 532 0.30 12.95 16.23
C GLU A 532 -0.59 11.78 16.65
N SER A 533 -1.89 11.81 16.33
CA SER A 533 -2.82 10.74 16.67
C SER A 533 -2.65 9.45 15.83
N TYR A 534 -1.97 9.51 14.68
CA TYR A 534 -1.74 8.36 13.79
C TYR A 534 -0.25 7.98 13.73
N PRO A 535 0.17 6.83 14.31
CA PRO A 535 1.54 6.38 14.23
C PRO A 535 2.03 6.22 12.78
N GLY A 536 3.15 6.83 12.43
CA GLY A 536 3.74 6.71 11.08
C GLY A 536 3.17 7.68 10.01
N LEU A 537 2.09 8.41 10.32
CA LEU A 537 1.43 9.28 9.33
C LEU A 537 2.35 10.39 8.83
N ARG A 538 3.15 11.01 9.71
CA ARG A 538 4.12 12.05 9.33
C ARG A 538 5.09 11.56 8.26
N GLN A 539 5.69 10.39 8.46
CA GLN A 539 6.67 9.82 7.53
C GLN A 539 6.04 9.53 6.16
N GLU A 540 4.80 9.03 6.13
CA GLU A 540 4.07 8.78 4.88
C GLU A 540 3.69 10.10 4.16
N LEU A 541 3.25 11.13 4.89
CA LEU A 541 2.96 12.46 4.32
C LEU A 541 4.21 13.11 3.72
N GLU A 542 5.35 13.03 4.41
CA GLU A 542 6.65 13.50 3.92
C GLU A 542 7.10 12.71 2.69
N ARG A 543 6.89 11.40 2.68
CA ARG A 543 7.18 10.55 1.52
C ARG A 543 6.32 10.93 0.31
N ILE A 544 5.02 11.19 0.50
CA ILE A 544 4.15 11.68 -0.57
C ILE A 544 4.66 13.03 -1.07
N GLN A 545 5.00 13.96 -0.18
CA GLN A 545 5.53 15.26 -0.55
C GLN A 545 6.80 15.12 -1.39
N LYS A 546 7.75 14.28 -0.98
CA LYS A 546 9.01 14.04 -1.70
C LYS A 546 8.81 13.36 -3.06
N ASN A 547 7.77 12.53 -3.20
CA ASN A 547 7.45 11.84 -4.45
C ASN A 547 6.48 12.64 -5.33
N THR A 548 5.97 13.79 -4.87
CA THR A 548 5.15 14.70 -5.67
C THR A 548 6.03 15.45 -6.65
N PRO A 549 5.83 15.31 -7.98
CA PRO A 549 6.65 16.01 -8.96
C PRO A 549 6.51 17.53 -8.80
N SER A 550 7.64 18.24 -8.80
CA SER A 550 7.61 19.70 -8.76
C SER A 550 7.33 20.27 -10.15
N ARG A 551 6.77 21.49 -10.23
CA ARG A 551 6.52 22.14 -11.54
C ARG A 551 7.82 22.38 -12.30
N GLU A 552 8.88 22.74 -11.57
CA GLU A 552 10.23 22.96 -12.08
C GLU A 552 10.81 21.67 -12.69
N GLU A 553 10.72 20.54 -11.97
CA GLU A 553 11.17 19.24 -12.48
C GLU A 553 10.46 18.84 -13.78
N LEU A 554 9.16 19.11 -13.88
CA LEU A 554 8.37 18.83 -15.08
C LEU A 554 8.76 19.74 -16.25
N LEU A 555 8.95 21.04 -16.00
CA LEU A 555 9.38 22.01 -17.02
C LEU A 555 10.78 21.69 -17.55
N ASN A 556 11.71 21.33 -16.67
CA ASN A 556 13.06 20.90 -17.05
C ASN A 556 13.01 19.67 -17.96
N SER A 557 12.23 18.67 -17.58
CA SER A 557 12.02 17.46 -18.38
C SER A 557 11.44 17.80 -19.77
N LEU A 558 10.43 18.66 -19.83
CA LEU A 558 9.82 19.09 -21.10
C LEU A 558 10.78 19.92 -21.95
N GLY A 559 11.60 20.79 -21.34
CA GLY A 559 12.61 21.58 -22.04
C GLY A 559 13.72 20.73 -22.66
N GLU A 560 14.13 19.65 -22.00
CA GLU A 560 15.02 18.63 -22.57
C GLU A 560 14.38 17.88 -23.74
N LEU A 561 13.13 17.41 -23.57
CA LEU A 561 12.39 16.73 -24.63
C LEU A 561 12.23 17.64 -25.86
N ARG A 562 11.86 18.90 -25.64
CA ARG A 562 11.69 19.90 -26.70
C ARG A 562 12.97 20.08 -27.52
N ARG A 563 14.15 20.11 -26.88
CA ARG A 563 15.46 20.22 -27.55
C ARG A 563 15.79 19.05 -28.46
N ASN A 564 15.20 17.88 -28.19
CA ASN A 564 15.39 16.67 -28.99
C ASN A 564 14.33 16.48 -30.09
N CYS A 565 13.36 17.38 -30.20
CA CYS A 565 12.29 17.32 -31.19
C CYS A 565 12.61 18.14 -32.44
N SER A 566 12.15 17.67 -33.60
CA SER A 566 12.24 18.43 -34.85
C SER A 566 11.38 19.69 -34.78
N GLU A 567 11.96 20.82 -35.17
CA GLU A 567 11.26 22.11 -35.23
C GLU A 567 10.08 22.06 -36.22
N GLY A 568 8.95 22.67 -35.85
CA GLY A 568 7.69 22.65 -36.58
C GLY A 568 6.87 21.35 -36.43
N SER A 569 7.38 20.31 -35.75
CA SER A 569 6.66 19.03 -35.64
C SER A 569 5.40 19.11 -34.76
N GLN A 570 4.49 18.15 -34.94
CA GLN A 570 3.31 17.99 -34.06
C GLN A 570 3.73 17.71 -32.61
N LEU A 571 4.80 16.94 -32.43
CA LEU A 571 5.35 16.60 -31.13
C LEU A 571 5.90 17.81 -30.37
N GLN A 572 6.56 18.74 -31.08
CA GLN A 572 6.98 20.00 -30.49
C GLN A 572 5.77 20.78 -29.97
N ALA A 573 4.70 20.90 -30.77
CA ALA A 573 3.52 21.64 -30.36
C ALA A 573 2.80 21.00 -29.15
N LEU A 574 2.80 19.67 -29.07
CA LEU A 574 2.30 18.95 -27.89
C LEU A 574 3.11 19.31 -26.63
N ILE A 575 4.45 19.25 -26.71
CA ILE A 575 5.35 19.60 -25.61
C ILE A 575 5.17 21.06 -25.19
N ASP A 576 5.16 21.97 -26.15
CA ASP A 576 4.92 23.40 -25.94
C ASP A 576 3.58 23.66 -25.24
N THR A 577 2.54 22.91 -25.60
CA THR A 577 1.23 22.99 -24.96
C THR A 577 1.27 22.53 -23.51
N ASP A 578 1.98 21.44 -23.20
CA ASP A 578 2.12 20.95 -21.82
C ASP A 578 3.00 21.88 -20.97
N ILE A 579 4.04 22.52 -21.54
CA ILE A 579 4.81 23.60 -20.90
C ILE A 579 3.89 24.75 -20.50
N MET A 580 3.06 25.22 -21.43
CA MET A 580 2.14 26.33 -21.17
C MET A 580 1.12 26.01 -20.07
N LYS A 581 0.60 24.77 -20.01
CA LYS A 581 -0.32 24.35 -18.94
C LYS A 581 0.33 24.40 -17.55
N ILE A 582 1.58 23.96 -17.45
CA ILE A 582 2.32 23.96 -16.18
C ILE A 582 2.59 25.40 -15.75
N TRP A 583 3.09 26.25 -16.66
CA TRP A 583 3.38 27.66 -16.40
C TRP A 583 2.15 28.49 -16.02
N ALA A 584 1.00 28.24 -16.65
CA ALA A 584 -0.24 28.92 -16.32
C ALA A 584 -0.79 28.54 -14.93
N GLY A 585 -0.14 27.62 -14.20
CA GLY A 585 -0.58 27.19 -12.87
C GLY A 585 -1.91 26.44 -12.89
N LYS A 586 -2.32 25.91 -14.06
CA LYS A 586 -3.63 25.26 -14.25
C LYS A 586 -3.72 23.85 -13.67
N LEU A 587 -2.58 23.26 -13.33
CA LEU A 587 -2.51 21.91 -12.77
C LEU A 587 -2.67 21.97 -11.25
N SER A 588 -3.65 21.23 -10.73
CA SER A 588 -3.78 20.91 -9.30
C SER A 588 -2.62 20.03 -8.84
N ASN A 589 -2.46 19.85 -7.52
CA ASN A 589 -1.40 19.00 -6.97
C ASN A 589 -1.49 17.56 -7.50
N PHE A 590 -2.71 17.02 -7.66
CA PHE A 590 -2.91 15.68 -8.22
C PHE A 590 -2.58 15.60 -9.72
N ASP A 591 -2.85 16.66 -10.48
CA ASP A 591 -2.58 16.70 -11.92
C ASP A 591 -1.08 16.60 -12.25
N LEU A 592 -0.21 17.00 -11.31
CA LEU A 592 1.25 16.87 -11.45
C LEU A 592 1.69 15.41 -11.63
N TYR A 593 1.00 14.46 -11.00
CA TYR A 593 1.27 13.03 -11.18
C TYR A 593 0.97 12.57 -12.61
N PHE A 594 -0.20 12.96 -13.14
CA PHE A 594 -0.58 12.67 -14.52
C PHE A 594 0.32 13.37 -15.53
N ALA A 595 0.72 14.62 -15.26
CA ALA A 595 1.70 15.32 -16.08
C ALA A 595 3.04 14.57 -16.14
N LYS A 596 3.55 14.07 -15.00
CA LYS A 596 4.78 13.26 -14.98
C LYS A 596 4.63 11.97 -15.79
N ILE A 597 3.50 11.26 -15.66
CA ILE A 597 3.22 10.04 -16.44
C ILE A 597 3.19 10.35 -17.94
N ARG A 598 2.54 11.44 -18.34
CA ARG A 598 2.50 11.91 -19.74
C ARG A 598 3.90 12.23 -20.28
N ILE A 599 4.69 12.99 -19.51
CA ILE A 599 6.06 13.36 -19.88
C ILE A 599 6.93 12.11 -20.08
N ASN A 600 6.86 11.16 -19.15
CA ASN A 600 7.59 9.89 -19.27
C ASN A 600 7.15 9.11 -20.53
N LEU A 601 5.85 9.14 -20.87
CA LEU A 601 5.36 8.48 -22.08
C LEU A 601 5.84 9.17 -23.36
N ILE A 602 5.89 10.51 -23.38
CA ILE A 602 6.47 11.28 -24.49
C ILE A 602 7.94 10.94 -24.67
N GLU A 603 8.72 10.93 -23.58
CA GLU A 603 10.13 10.53 -23.59
C GLU A 603 10.30 9.13 -24.19
N MET A 604 9.49 8.16 -23.75
CA MET A 604 9.53 6.81 -24.29
C MET A 604 9.08 6.73 -25.75
N GLY A 605 8.10 7.52 -26.16
CA GLY A 605 7.65 7.64 -27.54
C GLY A 605 8.77 8.12 -28.46
N ILE A 606 9.49 9.17 -28.06
CA ILE A 606 10.67 9.70 -28.78
C ILE A 606 11.76 8.63 -28.85
N LYS A 607 12.11 8.03 -27.71
CA LYS A 607 13.22 7.07 -27.62
C LYS A 607 13.02 5.84 -28.49
N ASN A 608 11.76 5.45 -28.74
CA ASN A 608 11.42 4.24 -29.49
C ASN A 608 10.84 4.51 -30.88
N ASP A 609 10.88 5.76 -31.37
CA ASP A 609 10.33 6.15 -32.67
C ASP A 609 8.84 5.79 -32.83
N MET A 610 8.03 5.98 -31.78
CA MET A 610 6.60 5.68 -31.80
C MET A 610 5.87 6.64 -32.76
N PRO A 611 4.94 6.16 -33.61
CA PRO A 611 4.11 7.04 -34.45
C PRO A 611 3.34 8.06 -33.62
N TYR A 612 3.24 9.30 -34.12
CA TYR A 612 2.61 10.40 -33.38
C TYR A 612 1.14 10.09 -33.04
N GLU A 613 0.37 9.57 -33.98
CA GLU A 613 -1.05 9.26 -33.78
C GLU A 613 -1.26 8.18 -32.72
N GLU A 614 -0.35 7.21 -32.64
CA GLU A 614 -0.37 6.17 -31.61
C GLU A 614 -0.05 6.76 -30.23
N LEU A 615 1.00 7.59 -30.13
CA LEU A 615 1.39 8.28 -28.90
C LEU A 615 0.27 9.22 -28.41
N GLU A 616 -0.28 10.04 -29.31
CA GLU A 616 -1.39 10.95 -29.03
C GLU A 616 -2.61 10.17 -28.54
N GLY A 617 -2.93 9.01 -29.14
CA GLY A 617 -4.00 8.14 -28.68
C GLY A 617 -3.81 7.58 -27.27
N TYR A 618 -2.56 7.30 -26.86
CA TYR A 618 -2.25 6.91 -25.48
C TYR A 618 -2.32 8.09 -24.51
N LEU A 619 -1.84 9.26 -24.93
CA LEU A 619 -1.90 10.49 -24.12
C LEU A 619 -3.34 10.98 -23.92
N GLY A 620 -4.21 10.85 -24.92
CA GLY A 620 -5.64 11.09 -24.81
C GLY A 620 -6.29 10.15 -23.80
N PHE A 621 -5.94 8.86 -23.85
CA PHE A 621 -6.42 7.88 -22.88
C PHE A 621 -5.98 8.21 -21.43
N ILE A 622 -4.77 8.74 -21.24
CA ILE A 622 -4.32 9.23 -19.91
C ILE A 622 -5.12 10.48 -19.47
N ASN A 623 -5.49 11.37 -20.39
CA ASN A 623 -6.31 12.54 -20.06
C ASN A 623 -7.72 12.15 -19.62
N ASP A 624 -8.32 11.14 -20.25
CA ASP A 624 -9.63 10.63 -19.84
C ASP A 624 -9.57 10.10 -18.40
N MET A 625 -8.51 9.36 -18.06
CA MET A 625 -8.28 8.90 -16.68
C MET A 625 -8.08 10.07 -15.70
N ALA A 626 -7.34 11.11 -16.10
CA ALA A 626 -7.14 12.31 -15.27
C ALA A 626 -8.47 13.04 -14.99
N ALA A 627 -9.36 13.13 -15.98
CA ALA A 627 -10.68 13.73 -15.81
C ALA A 627 -11.56 12.91 -14.85
N THR A 628 -11.56 11.58 -14.96
CA THR A 628 -12.26 10.69 -14.02
C THR A 628 -11.68 10.80 -12.61
N ALA A 629 -10.35 10.89 -12.49
CA ALA A 629 -9.66 11.08 -11.22
C ALA A 629 -10.07 12.40 -10.55
N TYR A 630 -10.11 13.50 -11.32
CA TYR A 630 -10.56 14.80 -10.81
C TYR A 630 -11.97 14.71 -10.21
N ASN A 631 -12.93 14.11 -10.94
CA ASN A 631 -14.30 13.96 -10.45
C ASN A 631 -14.37 13.09 -9.18
N SER A 632 -13.66 11.97 -9.16
CA SER A 632 -13.62 11.05 -8.02
C SER A 632 -13.03 11.73 -6.78
N ASN A 633 -11.92 12.47 -6.95
CA ASN A 633 -11.25 13.23 -5.90
C ASN A 633 -12.16 14.29 -5.29
N GLN A 634 -12.92 15.04 -6.10
CA GLN A 634 -13.86 16.04 -5.60
C GLN A 634 -15.00 15.41 -4.78
N GLN A 635 -15.53 14.28 -5.24
CA GLN A 635 -16.59 13.55 -4.53
C GLN A 635 -16.09 13.02 -3.18
N ILE A 636 -14.86 12.49 -3.12
CA ILE A 636 -14.24 12.02 -1.88
C ILE A 636 -14.02 13.18 -0.90
N LEU A 637 -13.39 14.28 -1.34
CA LEU A 637 -13.11 15.42 -0.46
C LEU A 637 -14.41 16.02 0.10
N ALA A 638 -15.48 16.08 -0.71
CA ALA A 638 -16.78 16.56 -0.27
C ALA A 638 -17.45 15.66 0.79
N LYS A 639 -17.04 14.39 0.91
CA LYS A 639 -17.69 13.44 1.82
C LYS A 639 -17.17 13.46 3.25
N PHE A 640 -15.90 13.81 3.47
CA PHE A 640 -15.26 13.77 4.79
C PHE A 640 -14.91 15.14 5.42
N PRO A 641 -15.61 16.27 5.14
CA PRO A 641 -15.16 17.60 5.58
C PRO A 641 -15.15 17.78 7.10
N LYS A 642 -15.96 17.00 7.85
CA LYS A 642 -15.96 17.01 9.31
C LYS A 642 -14.96 16.02 9.89
N ARG A 643 -14.99 14.76 9.42
CA ARG A 643 -14.12 13.68 9.91
C ARG A 643 -12.64 13.95 9.65
N MET A 644 -12.28 14.71 8.61
CA MET A 644 -10.89 15.07 8.32
C MET A 644 -10.21 15.95 9.38
N LEU A 645 -10.97 16.51 10.33
CA LEU A 645 -10.45 17.38 11.38
C LEU A 645 -10.27 16.65 12.73
N LEU A 646 -10.65 15.38 12.80
CA LEU A 646 -10.73 14.60 14.04
C LEU A 646 -9.51 13.70 14.20
N THR A 647 -9.06 13.52 15.44
CA THR A 647 -7.99 12.57 15.80
C THR A 647 -8.45 11.12 15.63
N ALA A 648 -7.51 10.16 15.61
CA ALA A 648 -7.81 8.73 15.54
C ALA A 648 -8.80 8.28 16.63
N GLN A 649 -8.60 8.72 17.87
CA GLN A 649 -9.44 8.36 19.02
C GLN A 649 -10.85 8.95 18.89
N GLU A 650 -10.97 10.18 18.37
CA GLU A 650 -12.26 10.83 18.10
C GLU A 650 -13.03 10.12 16.97
N ILE A 651 -12.33 9.61 15.95
CA ILE A 651 -12.94 8.79 14.90
C ILE A 651 -13.43 7.45 15.46
N ASP A 652 -12.63 6.79 16.28
CA ASP A 652 -13.01 5.50 16.87
C ASP A 652 -14.15 5.63 17.88
N LEU A 653 -14.24 6.76 18.59
CA LEU A 653 -15.42 7.09 19.39
C LEU A 653 -16.69 7.11 18.54
N ILE A 654 -16.67 7.79 17.39
CA ILE A 654 -17.82 7.84 16.47
C ILE A 654 -18.18 6.43 16.00
N ASP A 655 -17.21 5.64 15.55
CA ASP A 655 -17.44 4.26 15.07
C ASP A 655 -18.09 3.39 16.14
N LYS A 656 -17.64 3.49 17.40
CA LYS A 656 -18.18 2.73 18.53
C LYS A 656 -19.59 3.16 18.90
N LEU A 657 -19.87 4.45 18.96
CA LEU A 657 -21.22 4.97 19.18
C LEU A 657 -22.17 4.50 18.07
N GLU A 658 -21.77 4.66 16.81
CA GLU A 658 -22.57 4.20 15.67
C GLU A 658 -22.87 2.71 15.76
N LYS A 659 -21.87 1.86 16.03
CA LYS A 659 -22.05 0.40 16.17
C LYS A 659 -22.86 0.03 17.41
N TYR A 660 -22.78 0.79 18.50
CA TYR A 660 -23.59 0.59 19.70
C TYR A 660 -25.08 0.87 19.45
N PHE A 661 -25.41 1.99 18.81
CA PHE A 661 -26.80 2.37 18.58
C PHE A 661 -27.43 1.70 17.34
N SER A 662 -26.62 1.24 16.38
CA SER A 662 -27.13 0.63 15.14
C SER A 662 -27.34 -0.89 15.25
N PRO A 663 -28.21 -1.49 14.42
CA PRO A 663 -28.22 -2.92 14.17
C PRO A 663 -26.84 -3.38 13.66
N THR A 664 -26.27 -4.39 14.32
CA THR A 664 -24.90 -4.86 14.07
C THR A 664 -24.80 -6.37 14.20
N SER A 665 -23.75 -6.93 13.61
CA SER A 665 -23.40 -8.34 13.68
C SER A 665 -21.90 -8.51 13.96
N VAL A 666 -21.55 -9.58 14.67
CA VAL A 666 -20.16 -10.04 14.91
C VAL A 666 -19.75 -11.17 13.96
N MET A 667 -20.64 -11.56 13.04
CA MET A 667 -20.40 -12.61 12.05
C MET A 667 -20.34 -12.02 10.65
N SER A 668 -19.66 -12.70 9.71
CA SER A 668 -19.64 -12.37 8.28
C SER A 668 -21.04 -12.43 7.62
N HIS A 669 -21.13 -11.95 6.37
CA HIS A 669 -22.39 -11.88 5.59
C HIS A 669 -23.14 -13.22 5.49
N ASP A 670 -22.41 -14.32 5.43
CA ASP A 670 -22.92 -15.69 5.39
C ASP A 670 -23.11 -16.32 6.78
N GLY A 671 -22.70 -15.65 7.85
CA GLY A 671 -22.81 -16.14 9.23
C GLY A 671 -21.78 -17.20 9.62
N GLU A 672 -20.69 -17.36 8.85
CA GLU A 672 -19.73 -18.46 8.99
C GLU A 672 -18.38 -18.06 9.62
N VAL A 673 -18.03 -16.78 9.64
CA VAL A 673 -16.75 -16.26 10.16
C VAL A 673 -16.98 -15.31 11.33
N PHE A 674 -16.24 -15.52 12.42
CA PHE A 674 -16.18 -14.58 13.55
C PHE A 674 -15.34 -13.37 13.17
N LEU A 675 -15.94 -12.18 13.20
CA LEU A 675 -15.30 -10.91 12.90
C LEU A 675 -14.58 -10.35 14.12
N ARG A 676 -13.56 -9.53 13.89
CA ARG A 676 -12.84 -8.82 14.97
C ARG A 676 -13.64 -7.62 15.47
N THR A 677 -14.34 -6.95 14.56
CA THR A 677 -15.15 -5.76 14.80
C THR A 677 -16.61 -6.03 14.47
N MET A 678 -17.52 -5.33 15.16
CA MET A 678 -18.93 -5.30 14.76
C MET A 678 -19.06 -4.63 13.38
N ARG A 679 -19.87 -5.23 12.50
CA ARG A 679 -20.31 -4.62 11.23
C ARG A 679 -21.77 -4.19 11.33
N PHE A 680 -22.19 -3.22 10.56
CA PHE A 680 -23.61 -2.87 10.44
C PHE A 680 -24.37 -3.94 9.65
N ASP A 681 -25.53 -4.36 10.15
CA ASP A 681 -26.33 -5.42 9.53
C ASP A 681 -27.84 -5.24 9.82
N PRO A 682 -28.65 -4.77 8.86
CA PRO A 682 -28.27 -4.29 7.53
C PRO A 682 -27.62 -2.89 7.58
N GLN A 683 -26.80 -2.58 6.58
CA GLN A 683 -26.16 -1.26 6.43
C GLN A 683 -27.16 -0.09 6.41
N SER A 684 -28.37 -0.30 5.87
CA SER A 684 -29.44 0.71 5.83
C SER A 684 -30.01 1.06 7.21
N GLY A 685 -29.75 0.24 8.23
CA GLY A 685 -30.14 0.50 9.62
C GLY A 685 -29.14 1.37 10.39
N ARG A 686 -28.02 1.78 9.79
CA ARG A 686 -26.98 2.58 10.45
C ARG A 686 -27.54 3.91 10.96
N ILE A 687 -27.23 4.24 12.20
CA ILE A 687 -27.48 5.53 12.85
C ILE A 687 -26.16 6.32 12.86
N PRO A 688 -25.97 7.28 11.95
CA PRO A 688 -24.72 8.02 11.86
C PRO A 688 -24.59 9.05 12.99
N PHE A 689 -23.35 9.25 13.44
CA PHE A 689 -22.96 10.32 14.36
C PHE A 689 -21.96 11.26 13.69
N GLN A 690 -21.97 12.52 14.12
CA GLN A 690 -20.99 13.53 13.71
C GLN A 690 -20.43 14.22 14.95
N LEU A 691 -19.11 14.33 15.02
CA LEU A 691 -18.43 15.15 16.02
C LEU A 691 -17.85 16.38 15.35
N LYS A 692 -18.00 17.53 15.99
CA LYS A 692 -17.38 18.79 15.56
C LYS A 692 -16.69 19.45 16.74
N ARG A 693 -15.42 19.80 16.59
CA ARG A 693 -14.73 20.69 17.53
C ARG A 693 -15.11 22.14 17.24
N GLU A 694 -15.55 22.85 18.26
CA GLU A 694 -15.96 24.24 18.20
C GLU A 694 -14.77 25.17 18.52
N GLU A 695 -14.84 26.43 18.07
CA GLU A 695 -13.76 27.42 18.26
C GLU A 695 -13.46 27.71 19.73
N ASN A 696 -14.45 27.56 20.62
CA ASN A 696 -14.31 27.73 22.07
C ASN A 696 -13.65 26.52 22.76
N GLY A 697 -13.23 25.50 22.01
CA GLY A 697 -12.63 24.27 22.52
C GLY A 697 -13.62 23.22 23.01
N THR A 698 -14.94 23.46 22.95
CA THR A 698 -15.94 22.43 23.23
C THR A 698 -16.21 21.57 22.00
N TYR A 699 -16.93 20.47 22.19
CA TYR A 699 -17.32 19.55 21.13
C TYR A 699 -18.83 19.50 20.99
N THR A 700 -19.31 19.42 19.75
CA THR A 700 -20.71 19.21 19.44
C THR A 700 -20.86 17.83 18.80
N LEU A 701 -21.54 16.91 19.50
CA LEU A 701 -21.91 15.59 18.98
C LEU A 701 -23.35 15.64 18.47
N THR A 702 -23.58 15.22 17.23
CA THR A 702 -24.93 15.22 16.63
C THR A 702 -25.30 13.91 15.96
N THR A 703 -26.61 13.62 15.94
CA THR A 703 -27.21 12.52 15.18
C THR A 703 -28.61 12.90 14.69
N LEU A 704 -29.03 12.37 13.55
CA LEU A 704 -30.37 12.61 13.01
C LEU A 704 -31.47 11.83 13.76
N ASN A 705 -31.09 10.77 14.48
CA ASN A 705 -32.07 9.89 15.13
C ASN A 705 -32.49 10.43 16.50
N LYS A 706 -33.70 11.00 16.56
CA LYS A 706 -34.27 11.59 17.79
C LYS A 706 -34.68 10.55 18.85
N LYS A 707 -34.81 9.27 18.47
CA LYS A 707 -35.36 8.22 19.36
C LYS A 707 -34.38 7.76 20.44
N ILE A 708 -33.08 8.02 20.27
CA ILE A 708 -32.03 7.53 21.18
C ILE A 708 -31.68 8.52 22.29
N ALA A 709 -32.40 9.65 22.41
CA ALA A 709 -32.08 10.72 23.36
C ALA A 709 -31.97 10.22 24.81
N ARG A 710 -32.96 9.44 25.27
CA ARG A 710 -32.95 8.87 26.64
C ARG A 710 -31.78 7.92 26.87
N GLN A 711 -31.46 7.08 25.89
CA GLN A 711 -30.31 6.16 26.02
C GLN A 711 -28.97 6.91 26.07
N LEU A 712 -28.82 8.00 25.32
CA LEU A 712 -27.64 8.87 25.40
C LEU A 712 -27.49 9.50 26.79
N GLU A 713 -28.61 9.94 27.38
CA GLU A 713 -28.62 10.48 28.74
C GLU A 713 -28.33 9.41 29.79
N ASP A 714 -29.10 8.32 29.80
CA ASP A 714 -29.08 7.28 30.84
C ASP A 714 -27.79 6.44 30.81
N GLU A 715 -27.26 6.12 29.63
CA GLU A 715 -26.13 5.19 29.49
C GLU A 715 -24.79 5.86 29.20
N PHE A 716 -24.80 7.08 28.65
CA PHE A 716 -23.59 7.82 28.26
C PHE A 716 -23.44 9.16 28.99
N ALA A 717 -24.39 9.53 29.86
CA ALA A 717 -24.41 10.81 30.57
C ALA A 717 -24.33 12.02 29.63
N LEU A 718 -24.98 11.93 28.47
CA LEU A 718 -25.02 12.97 27.45
C LEU A 718 -26.39 13.67 27.43
N GLU A 719 -26.41 14.91 27.91
CA GLU A 719 -27.56 15.79 27.75
C GLU A 719 -27.60 16.35 26.32
N CYS A 720 -28.67 16.06 25.60
CA CYS A 720 -28.81 16.42 24.20
C CYS A 720 -30.05 17.28 23.97
N VAL A 721 -29.89 18.36 23.22
CA VAL A 721 -30.97 19.22 22.75
C VAL A 721 -31.54 18.65 21.46
N GLN A 722 -32.85 18.46 21.42
CA GLN A 722 -33.57 18.06 20.21
C GLN A 722 -33.93 19.30 19.38
N ASN A 723 -33.59 19.28 18.09
CA ASN A 723 -33.92 20.33 17.12
C ASN A 723 -34.35 19.73 15.77
N ASP A 724 -34.62 20.58 14.78
CA ASP A 724 -35.04 20.14 13.44
C ASP A 724 -33.98 19.26 12.77
N GLY A 725 -32.70 19.51 13.04
CA GLY A 725 -31.55 18.75 12.56
C GLY A 725 -31.24 17.47 13.35
N GLY A 726 -32.04 17.07 14.34
CA GLY A 726 -31.84 15.84 15.12
C GLY A 726 -31.58 16.08 16.60
N LEU A 727 -30.62 15.35 17.17
CA LEU A 727 -30.10 15.54 18.52
C LEU A 727 -28.73 16.21 18.46
N SER A 728 -28.47 17.10 19.42
CA SER A 728 -27.20 17.82 19.55
C SER A 728 -26.78 17.90 21.01
N CYS A 729 -25.61 17.36 21.34
CA CYS A 729 -25.06 17.32 22.69
C CYS A 729 -23.77 18.15 22.71
N THR A 730 -23.66 19.07 23.67
CA THR A 730 -22.44 19.88 23.85
C THR A 730 -21.57 19.23 24.92
N ILE A 731 -20.31 18.98 24.59
CA ILE A 731 -19.40 18.15 25.39
C ILE A 731 -18.12 18.95 25.67
N MET A 732 -17.75 19.07 26.95
CA MET A 732 -16.47 19.66 27.34
C MET A 732 -15.32 18.67 27.12
N PRO A 733 -14.06 19.11 26.90
CA PRO A 733 -12.92 18.19 26.66
C PRO A 733 -12.75 17.06 27.68
N LYS A 734 -12.93 17.37 28.98
CA LYS A 734 -12.88 16.34 30.04
C LYS A 734 -14.03 15.33 29.97
N GLN A 735 -15.20 15.76 29.51
CA GLN A 735 -16.35 14.87 29.31
C GLN A 735 -16.16 14.00 28.06
N LEU A 736 -15.48 14.50 27.03
CA LEU A 736 -15.16 13.71 25.83
C LEU A 736 -14.30 12.49 26.16
N LEU A 737 -13.26 12.65 27.00
CA LEU A 737 -12.41 11.53 27.43
C LEU A 737 -13.23 10.45 28.17
N LYS A 738 -14.11 10.87 29.10
CA LYS A 738 -15.02 9.95 29.79
C LYS A 738 -15.98 9.27 28.82
N LEU A 739 -16.49 10.01 27.82
CA LEU A 739 -17.36 9.45 26.80
C LEU A 739 -16.64 8.38 25.97
N MET A 740 -15.36 8.58 25.64
CA MET A 740 -14.53 7.58 24.94
C MET A 740 -14.43 6.28 25.73
N GLU A 741 -14.16 6.36 27.03
CA GLU A 741 -14.09 5.20 27.93
C GLU A 741 -15.44 4.47 28.03
N ILE A 742 -16.54 5.21 28.22
CA ILE A 742 -17.89 4.64 28.30
C ILE A 742 -18.27 3.99 26.97
N ALA A 743 -17.96 4.62 25.84
CA ALA A 743 -18.26 4.08 24.51
C ALA A 743 -17.48 2.80 24.22
N GLU A 744 -16.22 2.70 24.64
CA GLU A 744 -15.44 1.46 24.55
C GLU A 744 -16.09 0.33 25.36
N LEU A 745 -16.43 0.61 26.63
CA LEU A 745 -17.06 -0.37 27.52
C LEU A 745 -18.38 -0.88 26.93
N LYS A 746 -19.26 0.04 26.51
CA LYS A 746 -20.58 -0.27 25.94
C LYS A 746 -20.47 -1.02 24.61
N TYR A 747 -19.51 -0.65 23.77
CA TYR A 747 -19.20 -1.35 22.53
C TYR A 747 -18.82 -2.81 22.80
N ASN A 748 -17.90 -3.05 23.73
CA ASN A 748 -17.43 -4.40 24.06
C ASN A 748 -18.53 -5.23 24.73
N GLN A 749 -19.32 -4.65 25.65
CA GLN A 749 -20.49 -5.30 26.22
C GLN A 749 -21.49 -5.76 25.14
N LYS A 750 -21.79 -4.89 24.16
CA LYS A 750 -22.67 -5.26 23.05
C LYS A 750 -22.06 -6.37 22.19
N LYS A 751 -20.77 -6.29 21.89
CA LYS A 751 -20.05 -7.31 21.12
C LYS A 751 -20.10 -8.68 21.79
N GLU A 752 -19.82 -8.75 23.10
CA GLU A 752 -19.90 -10.00 23.87
C GLU A 752 -21.32 -10.60 23.85
N MET A 753 -22.36 -9.78 24.07
CA MET A 753 -23.75 -10.25 23.95
C MET A 753 -24.06 -10.82 22.56
N LEU A 754 -23.55 -10.21 21.49
CA LEU A 754 -23.73 -10.69 20.12
C LEU A 754 -22.94 -11.97 19.82
N LEU A 755 -21.84 -12.23 20.54
CA LEU A 755 -21.01 -13.43 20.38
C LEU A 755 -21.62 -14.69 21.00
N ILE A 756 -22.57 -14.55 21.94
CA ILE A 756 -23.20 -15.69 22.63
C ILE A 756 -23.75 -16.71 21.62
N LYS A 757 -24.72 -16.32 20.77
CA LYS A 757 -25.41 -17.26 19.87
C LYS A 757 -24.47 -17.92 18.86
N PRO A 758 -23.56 -17.19 18.17
CA PRO A 758 -22.56 -17.80 17.31
C PRO A 758 -21.62 -18.77 18.03
N THR A 759 -21.16 -18.43 19.24
CA THR A 759 -20.30 -19.30 20.05
C THR A 759 -20.99 -20.61 20.39
N TYR A 760 -22.27 -20.55 20.79
CA TYR A 760 -23.07 -21.75 20.99
C TYR A 760 -23.18 -22.61 19.73
N LYS A 761 -23.50 -22.00 18.58
CA LYS A 761 -23.66 -22.70 17.31
C LYS A 761 -22.38 -23.41 16.86
N PHE A 762 -21.25 -22.72 16.88
CA PHE A 762 -20.02 -23.19 16.25
C PHE A 762 -19.03 -23.86 17.23
N ILE A 763 -19.16 -23.63 18.53
CA ILE A 763 -18.21 -24.11 19.55
C ILE A 763 -18.93 -24.96 20.59
N THR A 764 -19.84 -24.37 21.36
CA THR A 764 -20.41 -25.02 22.55
C THR A 764 -21.25 -26.25 22.21
N PHE A 765 -22.19 -26.16 21.25
CA PHE A 765 -23.01 -27.32 20.87
C PHE A 765 -22.21 -28.46 20.25
N PRO A 766 -21.26 -28.21 19.32
CA PRO A 766 -20.35 -29.26 18.86
C PRO A 766 -19.54 -29.92 19.98
N ASN A 767 -18.93 -29.15 20.89
CA ASN A 767 -18.16 -29.67 22.01
C ASN A 767 -19.04 -30.52 22.96
N MET A 768 -20.22 -30.01 23.29
CA MET A 768 -21.21 -30.71 24.11
C MET A 768 -21.66 -32.02 23.45
N SER A 769 -22.00 -32.00 22.16
CA SER A 769 -22.39 -33.20 21.41
C SER A 769 -21.27 -34.24 21.35
N PHE A 770 -20.01 -33.80 21.21
CA PHE A 770 -18.85 -34.68 21.28
C PHE A 770 -18.72 -35.33 22.66
N LEU A 771 -18.77 -34.54 23.73
CA LEU A 771 -18.67 -35.03 25.11
C LEU A 771 -19.77 -36.05 25.45
N LEU A 772 -21.00 -35.76 25.04
CA LEU A 772 -22.16 -36.62 25.31
C LEU A 772 -22.10 -37.95 24.55
N ASN A 773 -21.38 -38.02 23.43
CA ASN A 773 -21.21 -39.25 22.64
C ASN A 773 -19.79 -39.85 22.74
N GLN A 774 -18.94 -39.40 23.68
CA GLN A 774 -17.51 -39.74 23.68
C GLN A 774 -17.20 -41.24 23.81
N TYR A 775 -18.12 -42.04 24.38
CA TYR A 775 -17.96 -43.48 24.60
C TYR A 775 -18.81 -44.33 23.65
N ASN A 776 -19.43 -43.69 22.65
CA ASN A 776 -20.25 -44.36 21.65
C ASN A 776 -19.37 -44.92 20.53
N MET A 777 -19.67 -46.15 20.11
CA MET A 777 -19.17 -46.69 18.85
C MET A 777 -19.90 -46.03 17.66
N PRO A 778 -19.33 -46.05 16.45
CA PRO A 778 -19.99 -45.48 15.26
C PRO A 778 -21.38 -46.06 14.96
N SER A 779 -21.64 -47.29 15.41
CA SER A 779 -22.94 -47.97 15.29
C SER A 779 -23.94 -47.60 16.39
N ASP A 780 -23.50 -46.95 17.46
CA ASP A 780 -24.37 -46.62 18.60
C ASP A 780 -25.28 -45.44 18.27
N PRO A 781 -26.53 -45.45 18.77
CA PRO A 781 -27.46 -44.37 18.51
C PRO A 781 -26.95 -43.07 19.16
N LYS A 782 -26.84 -42.00 18.36
CA LYS A 782 -26.42 -40.68 18.85
C LYS A 782 -27.50 -40.04 19.71
N ILE A 783 -27.07 -39.29 20.72
CA ILE A 783 -27.94 -38.49 21.58
C ILE A 783 -28.70 -37.45 20.74
N ASP A 784 -29.98 -37.24 21.00
CA ASP A 784 -30.72 -36.16 20.33
C ASP A 784 -30.66 -34.90 21.18
N ILE A 785 -30.19 -33.81 20.56
CA ILE A 785 -30.08 -32.48 21.18
C ILE A 785 -30.89 -31.51 20.32
N GLY A 786 -31.88 -30.88 20.93
CA GLY A 786 -32.60 -29.73 20.37
C GLY A 786 -32.35 -28.49 21.21
N PHE A 787 -32.52 -27.31 20.61
CA PHE A 787 -32.39 -26.05 21.35
C PHE A 787 -33.42 -25.03 20.89
N LEU A 788 -33.79 -24.13 21.80
CA LEU A 788 -34.67 -23.00 21.54
C LEU A 788 -34.10 -21.75 22.25
N TRP A 789 -33.92 -20.67 21.51
CA TRP A 789 -33.58 -19.36 22.07
C TRP A 789 -34.87 -18.58 22.35
N HIS A 790 -34.97 -18.01 23.55
CA HIS A 790 -36.07 -17.11 23.89
C HIS A 790 -35.70 -15.63 23.65
N ALA A 791 -36.70 -14.75 23.80
CA ALA A 791 -36.56 -13.33 23.51
C ALA A 791 -35.59 -12.62 24.48
N GLU A 792 -35.56 -13.06 25.72
CA GLU A 792 -34.65 -12.61 26.79
C GLU A 792 -33.22 -13.18 26.68
N ASN A 793 -32.90 -13.80 25.54
CA ASN A 793 -31.65 -14.53 25.29
C ASN A 793 -31.43 -15.74 26.19
N SER A 794 -32.39 -16.21 26.98
CA SER A 794 -32.30 -17.52 27.65
C SER A 794 -32.33 -18.67 26.61
N LEU A 795 -31.78 -19.82 26.99
CA LEU A 795 -31.62 -20.99 26.13
C LEU A 795 -32.23 -22.23 26.80
N SER A 796 -33.22 -22.84 26.14
CA SER A 796 -33.71 -24.17 26.52
C SER A 796 -33.05 -25.25 25.67
N LEU A 797 -32.46 -26.25 26.32
CA LEU A 797 -31.88 -27.43 25.69
C LEU A 797 -32.77 -28.63 25.94
N ARG A 798 -33.14 -29.33 24.88
CA ARG A 798 -33.84 -30.62 24.93
C ARG A 798 -32.85 -31.73 24.67
N VAL A 799 -32.60 -32.60 25.64
CA VAL A 799 -31.64 -33.69 25.54
C VAL A 799 -32.34 -35.04 25.71
N ILE A 800 -32.12 -35.98 24.78
CA ILE A 800 -32.66 -37.34 24.84
C ILE A 800 -31.50 -38.35 24.79
N ALA A 801 -31.16 -38.91 25.96
CA ALA A 801 -30.18 -39.99 26.07
C ALA A 801 -30.78 -41.31 25.58
N LYS A 802 -30.10 -42.02 24.67
CA LYS A 802 -30.54 -43.30 24.12
C LYS A 802 -29.81 -44.49 24.74
N THR A 803 -28.65 -44.25 25.35
CA THR A 803 -27.84 -45.27 26.03
C THR A 803 -27.54 -44.88 27.47
N GLU A 804 -27.29 -45.86 28.34
CA GLU A 804 -26.90 -45.61 29.74
C GLU A 804 -25.62 -44.76 29.84
N LYS A 805 -24.66 -45.00 28.94
CA LYS A 805 -23.42 -44.21 28.86
C LYS A 805 -23.71 -42.73 28.58
N GLN A 806 -24.66 -42.43 27.70
CA GLN A 806 -25.10 -41.06 27.42
C GLN A 806 -25.80 -40.45 28.65
N ALA A 807 -26.68 -41.19 29.32
CA ALA A 807 -27.36 -40.70 30.52
C ALA A 807 -26.36 -40.32 31.63
N LEU A 808 -25.30 -41.13 31.81
CA LEU A 808 -24.20 -40.81 32.73
C LEU A 808 -23.40 -39.57 32.30
N GLN A 809 -23.22 -39.33 30.99
CA GLN A 809 -22.58 -38.10 30.52
C GLN A 809 -23.47 -36.87 30.74
N VAL A 810 -24.78 -36.99 30.53
CA VAL A 810 -25.73 -35.92 30.86
C VAL A 810 -25.69 -35.62 32.36
N GLN A 811 -25.67 -36.64 33.22
CA GLN A 811 -25.51 -36.46 34.66
C GLN A 811 -24.22 -35.75 35.02
N LYS A 812 -23.10 -36.08 34.35
CA LYS A 812 -21.82 -35.42 34.59
C LYS A 812 -21.84 -33.94 34.16
N LEU A 813 -22.48 -33.64 33.03
CA LEU A 813 -22.50 -32.29 32.44
C LEU A 813 -23.51 -31.36 33.12
N PHE A 814 -24.65 -31.88 33.52
CA PHE A 814 -25.79 -31.07 33.96
C PHE A 814 -26.28 -31.42 35.37
N GLY A 815 -25.69 -32.42 36.03
CA GLY A 815 -26.11 -32.88 37.37
C GLY A 815 -27.41 -33.68 37.38
N ILE A 816 -28.02 -33.94 36.21
CA ILE A 816 -29.33 -34.58 36.07
C ILE A 816 -29.16 -35.93 35.36
N LEU A 817 -29.69 -37.00 35.95
CA LEU A 817 -29.69 -38.34 35.34
C LEU A 817 -30.99 -38.54 34.53
N PRO A 818 -30.96 -38.44 33.19
CA PRO A 818 -32.17 -38.54 32.37
C PRO A 818 -32.64 -40.00 32.24
N ALA A 819 -33.96 -40.18 32.15
CA ALA A 819 -34.52 -41.46 31.73
C ALA A 819 -34.22 -41.73 30.24
N LEU A 820 -33.92 -42.98 29.91
CA LEU A 820 -33.59 -43.37 28.54
C LEU A 820 -34.76 -43.13 27.58
N ASN A 821 -34.45 -42.60 26.40
CA ASN A 821 -35.38 -42.24 25.33
C ASN A 821 -36.47 -41.24 25.75
N GLN A 822 -36.29 -40.54 26.87
CA GLN A 822 -37.15 -39.44 27.30
C GLN A 822 -36.44 -38.10 27.15
N ALA A 823 -37.22 -37.05 26.92
CA ALA A 823 -36.70 -35.70 26.77
C ALA A 823 -36.53 -35.04 28.13
N GLU A 824 -35.29 -34.66 28.43
CA GLU A 824 -34.95 -33.78 29.54
C GLU A 824 -34.82 -32.34 29.03
N LEU A 825 -35.35 -31.38 29.78
CA LEU A 825 -35.26 -29.95 29.46
C LEU A 825 -34.29 -29.28 30.43
N ILE A 826 -33.28 -28.61 29.88
CA ILE A 826 -32.24 -27.91 30.63
C ILE A 826 -32.32 -26.44 30.24
N GLU A 827 -32.61 -25.59 31.21
CA GLU A 827 -32.68 -24.14 31.03
C GLU A 827 -31.33 -23.51 31.39
N VAL A 828 -30.83 -22.66 30.51
CA VAL A 828 -29.66 -21.81 30.74
C VAL A 828 -30.13 -20.37 30.67
N SER A 829 -30.12 -19.69 31.81
CA SER A 829 -30.48 -18.27 31.86
C SER A 829 -29.42 -17.40 31.16
N SER A 830 -29.78 -16.17 30.81
CA SER A 830 -28.86 -15.25 30.12
C SER A 830 -27.60 -14.93 30.92
N GLU A 831 -27.67 -14.93 32.25
CA GLU A 831 -26.56 -14.70 33.17
C GLU A 831 -25.64 -15.93 33.33
N GLU A 832 -26.11 -17.11 32.92
CA GLU A 832 -25.38 -18.38 33.08
C GLU A 832 -24.62 -18.81 31.83
N HIS A 833 -24.76 -18.08 30.71
CA HIS A 833 -24.11 -18.44 29.46
C HIS A 833 -22.60 -18.59 29.58
N ASP A 834 -21.90 -17.62 30.16
CA ASP A 834 -20.44 -17.64 30.27
C ASP A 834 -19.97 -18.84 31.09
N LYS A 835 -20.61 -19.08 32.23
CA LYS A 835 -20.33 -20.23 33.11
C LYS A 835 -20.58 -21.55 32.37
N PHE A 836 -21.68 -21.64 31.64
CA PHE A 836 -22.05 -22.83 30.90
C PHE A 836 -21.06 -23.11 29.76
N GLN A 837 -20.68 -22.09 28.98
CA GLN A 837 -19.70 -22.21 27.91
C GLN A 837 -18.33 -22.68 28.46
N HIS A 838 -17.84 -22.02 29.52
CA HIS A 838 -16.59 -22.40 30.19
C HIS A 838 -16.60 -23.84 30.68
N LEU A 839 -17.71 -24.30 31.29
CA LEU A 839 -17.83 -25.68 31.75
C LEU A 839 -17.68 -26.70 30.61
N ILE A 840 -18.37 -26.48 29.50
CA ILE A 840 -18.30 -27.36 28.32
C ILE A 840 -16.89 -27.38 27.74
N ASP A 841 -16.29 -26.19 27.60
CA ASP A 841 -14.97 -26.00 27.01
C ASP A 841 -13.86 -26.65 27.86
N GLN A 842 -13.90 -26.45 29.18
CA GLN A 842 -12.97 -27.10 30.11
C GLN A 842 -13.07 -28.63 30.05
N LEU A 843 -14.30 -29.18 30.09
CA LEU A 843 -14.49 -30.63 30.02
C LEU A 843 -14.04 -31.22 28.68
N PHE A 844 -14.22 -30.48 27.59
CA PHE A 844 -13.75 -30.87 26.26
C PHE A 844 -12.22 -30.92 26.19
N GLU A 845 -11.54 -29.93 26.75
CA GLU A 845 -10.07 -29.92 26.86
C GLU A 845 -9.52 -31.09 27.64
N GLU A 846 -10.04 -31.32 28.84
CA GLU A 846 -9.60 -32.39 29.71
C GLU A 846 -9.68 -33.73 28.99
N ASN A 847 -10.76 -33.94 28.24
CA ASN A 847 -10.95 -35.13 27.43
C ASN A 847 -9.95 -35.23 26.26
N GLN A 848 -9.73 -34.13 25.52
CA GLN A 848 -8.74 -34.09 24.43
C GLN A 848 -7.33 -34.38 24.94
N GLN A 849 -6.93 -33.80 26.07
CA GLN A 849 -5.64 -34.06 26.70
C GLN A 849 -5.51 -35.52 27.13
N PHE A 850 -6.56 -36.09 27.73
CA PHE A 850 -6.59 -37.50 28.10
C PHE A 850 -6.42 -38.43 26.89
N MET A 851 -7.13 -38.16 25.80
CA MET A 851 -7.04 -38.94 24.56
C MET A 851 -5.65 -38.85 23.93
N ARG A 852 -5.06 -37.66 23.87
CA ARG A 852 -3.68 -37.46 23.38
C ARG A 852 -2.65 -38.23 24.22
N ARG A 853 -2.79 -38.22 25.56
CA ARG A 853 -1.92 -38.99 26.46
C ARG A 853 -2.03 -40.50 26.20
N LYS A 854 -3.25 -41.03 26.04
CA LYS A 854 -3.46 -42.45 25.69
C LYS A 854 -2.81 -42.84 24.36
N MET A 855 -2.91 -41.99 23.34
CA MET A 855 -2.28 -42.26 22.03
C MET A 855 -0.75 -42.21 22.10
N SER A 856 -0.17 -41.24 22.83
CA SER A 856 1.30 -41.14 23.02
C SER A 856 1.90 -42.31 23.80
N VAL A 857 1.13 -42.92 24.71
CA VAL A 857 1.55 -44.11 25.47
C VAL A 857 1.45 -45.39 24.64
N GLN A 858 0.58 -45.43 23.63
CA GLN A 858 0.46 -46.58 22.71
C GLN A 858 1.50 -46.60 21.58
N THR A 859 2.05 -45.45 21.17
CA THR A 859 3.13 -45.39 20.15
C THR A 859 4.54 -45.60 20.72
N GLY A 860 4.70 -45.73 22.04
CA GLY A 860 5.99 -45.98 22.71
C GLY A 860 6.40 -47.45 22.88
N ARG A 861 5.65 -48.41 22.31
CA ARG A 861 5.97 -49.85 22.34
C ARG A 861 5.79 -50.49 20.96
N GLY A 862 6.82 -50.41 20.12
CA GLY A 862 6.90 -51.12 18.84
C GLY A 862 8.03 -50.59 17.93
N ASP A 863 9.01 -51.44 17.66
CA ASP A 863 10.29 -51.24 16.97
C ASP A 863 10.30 -50.52 15.60
N VAL A 864 11.38 -49.76 15.38
CA VAL A 864 12.36 -49.81 14.25
C VAL A 864 11.86 -50.28 12.85
N ILE A 865 12.09 -49.41 11.85
CA ILE A 865 12.06 -49.56 10.35
C ILE A 865 10.76 -49.12 9.63
N SER A 866 10.77 -47.95 8.98
CA SER A 866 10.85 -47.82 7.50
C SER A 866 10.43 -46.42 7.01
N THR A 867 11.23 -45.91 6.08
CA THR A 867 11.01 -44.73 5.24
C THR A 867 9.94 -45.00 4.17
N PHE A 868 9.21 -43.94 3.76
CA PHE A 868 8.31 -43.82 2.59
C PHE A 868 6.95 -44.54 2.56
N SER A 869 5.85 -43.76 2.61
CA SER A 869 4.95 -43.56 1.45
C SER A 869 3.80 -42.58 1.73
N ARG A 870 3.58 -41.70 0.73
CA ARG A 870 2.38 -40.86 0.56
C ARG A 870 1.17 -41.74 0.22
N LEU A 871 0.01 -41.42 0.82
CA LEU A 871 -1.32 -41.20 0.18
C LEU A 871 -2.49 -41.59 1.11
N SER A 872 -3.29 -40.57 1.42
CA SER A 872 -4.76 -40.56 1.57
C SER A 872 -5.45 -41.64 2.43
N VAL A 873 -6.14 -41.21 3.49
CA VAL A 873 -7.61 -41.04 3.58
C VAL A 873 -8.00 -40.76 5.04
N GLN A 874 -8.72 -39.63 5.20
CA GLN A 874 -9.75 -39.26 6.18
C GLN A 874 -9.82 -39.86 7.61
N ILE A 875 -10.18 -38.94 8.52
CA ILE A 875 -10.73 -39.07 9.89
C ILE A 875 -9.69 -39.00 11.03
N ALA A 876 -9.39 -37.77 11.45
CA ALA A 876 -9.27 -37.38 12.87
C ALA A 876 -9.24 -35.85 12.96
N PRO A 877 -10.11 -35.18 13.76
CA PRO A 877 -9.93 -33.76 14.06
C PRO A 877 -8.85 -33.63 15.14
N THR A 878 -7.59 -33.46 14.72
CA THR A 878 -6.51 -33.12 15.64
C THR A 878 -6.58 -31.64 16.00
N ALA A 879 -7.37 -31.37 17.04
CA ALA A 879 -7.06 -30.55 18.21
C ALA A 879 -6.03 -29.41 18.06
N GLY A 880 -6.49 -28.21 18.40
CA GLY A 880 -5.68 -27.01 18.60
C GLY A 880 -6.52 -25.84 19.09
N GLY A 881 -7.45 -26.06 20.02
CA GLY A 881 -8.27 -25.00 20.59
C GLY A 881 -8.65 -25.42 21.99
N ASN A 882 -7.88 -24.95 22.98
CA ASN A 882 -8.45 -24.37 24.19
C ASN A 882 -7.44 -24.05 25.32
N THR A 883 -6.16 -24.41 25.23
CA THR A 883 -5.15 -23.74 26.10
C THR A 883 -4.95 -22.27 25.74
N LYS A 884 -5.75 -21.73 24.80
CA LYS A 884 -5.74 -20.34 24.37
C LYS A 884 -6.78 -19.48 25.10
N TRP A 885 -7.77 -20.02 25.83
CA TRP A 885 -8.88 -19.18 26.30
C TRP A 885 -8.57 -18.42 27.61
N ASN A 886 -7.98 -19.09 28.59
CA ASN A 886 -7.37 -18.41 29.75
C ASN A 886 -6.13 -17.62 29.34
N ASP A 887 -5.36 -18.18 28.41
CA ASP A 887 -4.26 -17.49 27.75
C ASP A 887 -4.75 -16.31 26.89
N LEU A 888 -6.01 -16.15 26.49
CA LEU A 888 -6.51 -15.02 25.66
C LEU A 888 -7.15 -13.93 26.51
N HIS A 889 -7.46 -14.18 27.78
CA HIS A 889 -7.80 -13.11 28.71
C HIS A 889 -6.54 -12.57 29.41
N GLU A 890 -5.56 -13.44 29.72
CA GLU A 890 -4.22 -12.94 30.06
C GLU A 890 -3.47 -12.44 28.82
N LYS A 891 -3.59 -13.03 27.62
CA LYS A 891 -3.01 -12.48 26.37
C LYS A 891 -3.90 -11.51 25.60
N ALA A 892 -5.15 -11.21 25.93
CA ALA A 892 -5.73 -9.96 25.41
C ALA A 892 -5.04 -8.76 26.09
N GLU A 893 -4.53 -8.94 27.31
CA GLU A 893 -3.66 -7.98 28.00
C GLU A 893 -2.14 -8.23 27.75
N VAL A 894 -1.73 -9.45 27.36
CA VAL A 894 -0.32 -9.88 27.15
C VAL A 894 0.06 -10.18 25.68
N GLU A 895 -0.85 -10.31 24.72
CA GLU A 895 -0.57 -10.27 23.24
C GLU A 895 -0.45 -8.82 22.73
N ASP A 896 -0.80 -7.82 23.54
CA ASP A 896 -0.20 -6.47 23.44
C ASP A 896 1.27 -6.44 23.93
N GLU A 897 1.73 -7.46 24.69
CA GLU A 897 3.13 -7.61 25.14
C GLU A 897 3.96 -8.64 24.33
N ALA A 898 3.39 -9.43 23.41
CA ALA A 898 4.11 -10.49 22.68
C ALA A 898 4.66 -10.08 21.31
N LEU A 899 5.00 -8.80 21.15
CA LEU A 899 6.23 -8.32 20.49
C LEU A 899 6.37 -6.86 20.91
N ALA A 900 6.39 -6.62 22.22
CA ALA A 900 6.80 -5.34 22.76
C ALA A 900 8.11 -4.97 22.03
N PRO A 901 8.20 -3.86 21.27
CA PRO A 901 9.45 -3.45 20.66
C PRO A 901 10.52 -3.50 21.75
N THR A 902 11.72 -3.99 21.45
CA THR A 902 12.80 -4.24 22.43
C THR A 902 13.01 -3.05 23.39
N ASN A 903 12.63 -1.85 22.95
CA ASN A 903 12.54 -0.59 23.68
C ASN A 903 11.60 -0.66 24.90
N GLN A 904 10.39 -1.22 24.79
CA GLN A 904 9.43 -1.36 25.89
C GLN A 904 9.92 -2.29 27.00
N LEU A 905 10.62 -3.39 26.66
CA LEU A 905 11.28 -4.26 27.64
C LEU A 905 12.35 -3.48 28.44
N LEU A 906 13.15 -2.67 27.74
CA LEU A 906 14.15 -1.81 28.37
C LEU A 906 13.50 -0.72 29.24
N LEU A 907 12.41 -0.10 28.78
CA LEU A 907 11.68 0.91 29.54
C LEU A 907 11.04 0.32 30.81
N LYS A 908 10.46 -0.87 30.74
CA LYS A 908 9.92 -1.58 31.91
C LYS A 908 11.02 -1.84 32.94
N ARG A 909 12.21 -2.21 32.49
CA ARG A 909 13.40 -2.40 33.36
C ARG A 909 13.87 -1.06 33.96
N LEU A 910 13.99 0.00 33.17
CA LEU A 910 14.45 1.32 33.63
C LEU A 910 13.46 1.98 34.60
N ARG A 911 12.15 1.77 34.46
CA ARG A 911 11.12 2.18 35.44
C ARG A 911 11.34 1.56 36.81
N GLY A 912 11.87 0.34 36.87
CA GLY A 912 12.21 -0.34 38.12
C GLY A 912 13.51 0.15 38.76
N LEU A 913 14.41 0.77 37.97
CA LEU A 913 15.76 1.16 38.38
C LEU A 913 15.90 2.66 38.68
N ILE A 914 15.07 3.51 38.08
CA ILE A 914 15.18 4.98 38.16
C ILE A 914 14.03 5.52 38.99
N SER A 915 14.33 6.08 40.17
CA SER A 915 13.32 6.64 41.06
C SER A 915 12.93 8.09 40.76
N ASP A 916 13.74 8.82 39.99
CA ASP A 916 13.46 10.21 39.60
C ASP A 916 12.54 10.26 38.36
N SER A 917 11.31 10.73 38.55
CA SER A 917 10.29 10.78 37.50
C SER A 917 10.64 11.72 36.34
N GLY A 918 11.41 12.79 36.58
CA GLY A 918 11.82 13.73 35.55
C GLY A 918 12.89 13.13 34.64
N VAL A 919 13.89 12.46 35.25
CA VAL A 919 14.93 11.74 34.53
C VAL A 919 14.35 10.56 33.74
N LEU A 920 13.40 9.83 34.34
CA LEU A 920 12.71 8.71 33.71
C LEU A 920 11.91 9.14 32.46
N GLN A 921 11.17 10.26 32.51
CA GLN A 921 10.42 10.76 31.35
C GLN A 921 11.35 11.14 30.17
N VAL A 922 12.51 11.74 30.46
CA VAL A 922 13.49 12.10 29.42
C VAL A 922 14.08 10.85 28.79
N ILE A 923 14.44 9.85 29.60
CA ILE A 923 14.99 8.57 29.11
C ILE A 923 13.92 7.79 28.33
N GLU A 924 12.67 7.80 28.77
CA GLU A 924 11.56 7.19 28.04
C GLU A 924 11.42 7.78 26.63
N LYS A 925 11.53 9.10 26.51
CA LYS A 925 11.50 9.78 25.22
C LYS A 925 12.68 9.37 24.34
N VAL A 926 13.90 9.44 24.88
CA VAL A 926 15.12 9.08 24.12
C VAL A 926 15.08 7.63 23.62
N ILE A 927 14.73 6.68 24.49
CA ILE A 927 14.67 5.25 24.13
C ILE A 927 13.57 4.94 23.11
N ASN A 928 12.47 5.69 23.10
CA ASN A 928 11.43 5.57 22.08
C ASN A 928 11.85 6.18 20.72
N GLU A 929 12.80 7.11 20.71
CA GLU A 929 13.32 7.77 19.50
C GLU A 929 14.51 7.04 18.86
N VAL A 930 15.12 6.04 19.53
CA VAL A 930 16.23 5.24 18.98
C VAL A 930 15.77 4.38 17.80
N THR A 931 16.30 4.69 16.61
CA THR A 931 15.98 3.99 15.34
C THR A 931 16.85 2.75 15.07
N ASN A 932 17.96 2.57 15.80
CA ASN A 932 18.87 1.43 15.64
C ASN A 932 18.60 0.35 16.70
N PRO A 933 18.02 -0.81 16.35
CA PRO A 933 17.64 -1.84 17.31
C PRO A 933 18.84 -2.46 18.06
N LYS A 934 20.04 -2.41 17.49
CA LYS A 934 21.26 -2.93 18.13
C LYS A 934 21.67 -2.16 19.38
N VAL A 935 21.31 -0.88 19.46
CA VAL A 935 21.59 -0.04 20.64
C VAL A 935 20.74 -0.52 21.82
N ILE A 936 19.47 -0.80 21.55
CA ILE A 936 18.52 -1.28 22.56
C ILE A 936 18.86 -2.69 23.03
N GLU A 937 19.25 -3.58 22.11
CA GLU A 937 19.76 -4.91 22.45
C GLU A 937 21.01 -4.84 23.34
N LYS A 938 21.94 -3.92 23.04
CA LYS A 938 23.16 -3.71 23.84
C LYS A 938 22.83 -3.16 25.23
N LEU A 939 21.88 -2.23 25.34
CA LEU A 939 21.43 -1.71 26.64
C LEU A 939 20.77 -2.78 27.50
N LEU A 940 20.00 -3.69 26.89
CA LEU A 940 19.39 -4.82 27.58
C LEU A 940 20.41 -5.84 28.11
N GLN A 941 21.61 -5.90 27.52
CA GLN A 941 22.68 -6.80 27.97
C GLN A 941 23.40 -6.29 29.22
N TYR A 942 23.37 -4.99 29.52
CA TYR A 942 23.99 -4.44 30.73
C TYR A 942 23.24 -4.86 32.00
N ASN A 943 23.95 -5.00 33.11
CA ASN A 943 23.36 -5.28 34.42
C ASN A 943 22.68 -4.05 35.05
N ASP A 944 21.90 -4.27 36.12
CA ASP A 944 21.09 -3.22 36.75
C ASP A 944 21.95 -2.10 37.33
N LYS A 945 23.10 -2.41 37.96
CA LYS A 945 24.05 -1.40 38.47
C LYS A 945 24.59 -0.49 37.37
N THR A 946 24.86 -1.07 36.20
CA THR A 946 25.32 -0.33 35.02
C THR A 946 24.22 0.61 34.53
N LEU A 947 22.98 0.15 34.47
CA LEU A 947 21.83 0.90 33.97
C LEU A 947 21.28 1.94 34.97
N SER A 948 21.59 1.81 36.27
CA SER A 948 21.13 2.75 37.30
C SER A 948 22.19 3.78 37.72
N SER A 949 23.41 3.72 37.17
CA SER A 949 24.50 4.65 37.51
C SER A 949 24.26 6.03 36.91
N TYR A 950 24.50 7.09 37.69
CA TYR A 950 24.27 8.48 37.28
C TYR A 950 24.99 8.84 35.96
N ASP A 951 26.26 8.47 35.81
CA ASP A 951 27.05 8.79 34.61
C ASP A 951 26.55 8.04 33.37
N ASN A 952 26.10 6.80 33.53
CA ASN A 952 25.54 6.00 32.45
C ASN A 952 24.12 6.45 32.08
N LEU A 953 23.30 6.85 33.05
CA LEU A 953 21.99 7.47 32.80
C LEU A 953 22.14 8.77 32.04
N LYS A 954 23.13 9.60 32.40
CA LYS A 954 23.45 10.82 31.65
C LYS A 954 23.93 10.51 30.22
N ALA A 955 24.73 9.46 30.03
CA ALA A 955 25.14 9.01 28.69
C ALA A 955 23.94 8.53 27.85
N ILE A 956 22.94 7.88 28.46
CA ILE A 956 21.70 7.49 27.80
C ILE A 956 20.87 8.72 27.41
N ILE A 957 20.71 9.70 28.31
CA ILE A 957 19.97 10.95 28.05
C ILE A 957 20.61 11.76 26.92
N ASP A 958 21.95 11.82 26.89
CA ASP A 958 22.71 12.55 25.87
C ASP A 958 22.88 11.73 24.56
N GLU A 959 22.22 10.58 24.41
CA GLU A 959 22.34 9.65 23.27
C GLU A 959 23.77 9.14 22.98
N ARG A 960 24.66 9.18 23.99
CA ARG A 960 26.06 8.73 23.92
C ARG A 960 26.21 7.27 24.37
N PHE A 961 25.49 6.36 23.72
CA PHE A 961 25.38 4.95 24.12
C PHE A 961 26.71 4.18 24.15
N ASP A 962 27.70 4.59 23.37
CA ASP A 962 29.04 3.98 23.37
C ASP A 962 29.92 4.42 24.56
N ALA A 963 29.50 5.45 25.32
CA ALA A 963 30.20 5.93 26.50
C ALA A 963 29.74 5.24 27.81
N ILE A 964 28.81 4.28 27.72
CA ILE A 964 28.31 3.52 28.88
C ILE A 964 29.40 2.55 29.35
N VAL A 965 29.75 2.64 30.64
CA VAL A 965 30.77 1.79 31.26
C VAL A 965 30.10 0.72 32.12
N GLU A 966 30.38 -0.55 31.83
CA GLU A 966 29.84 -1.69 32.57
C GLU A 966 30.43 -1.77 33.98
N ILE A 967 29.56 -1.92 34.98
CA ILE A 967 29.90 -2.01 36.40
C ILE A 967 29.70 -3.45 36.86
N ALA A 968 30.73 -4.11 37.40
CA ALA A 968 30.65 -5.52 37.80
C ALA A 968 29.70 -5.78 38.99
N GLU A 969 28.99 -6.91 38.96
CA GLU A 969 28.22 -7.44 40.10
C GLU A 969 29.12 -8.26 41.04
N GLU A 970 29.17 -7.90 42.33
CA GLU A 970 29.86 -8.72 43.35
C GLU A 970 29.00 -9.94 43.71
N GLN A 971 29.51 -11.14 43.43
CA GLN A 971 28.87 -12.41 43.83
C GLN A 971 29.14 -12.73 45.31
N HIS A 972 28.10 -12.82 46.13
CA HIS A 972 28.20 -13.41 47.47
C HIS A 972 28.13 -14.95 47.39
N LEU A 973 29.24 -15.62 47.67
CA LEU A 973 29.34 -17.06 47.87
C LEU A 973 28.70 -17.48 49.21
N MET A 974 27.69 -18.36 49.16
CA MET A 974 27.20 -19.12 50.31
C MET A 974 28.27 -20.12 50.76
N GLY A 975 28.79 -19.96 51.99
CA GLY A 975 29.64 -20.92 52.67
C GLY A 975 28.87 -21.72 53.72
N LEU A 976 28.85 -23.05 53.57
CA LEU A 976 28.54 -24.02 54.63
C LEU A 976 29.73 -24.11 55.60
N VAL A 977 29.43 -24.14 56.90
CA VAL A 977 29.99 -24.97 58.00
C VAL A 977 29.94 -24.18 59.31
N GLY A 978 29.30 -24.78 60.31
CA GLY A 978 29.05 -24.17 61.61
C GLY A 978 30.21 -24.20 62.60
N SER A 979 30.10 -23.38 63.63
CA SER A 979 30.47 -23.60 65.04
C SER A 979 30.20 -22.28 65.76
N SER A 980 29.19 -22.22 66.63
CA SER A 980 29.31 -22.34 68.08
C SER A 980 29.92 -21.10 68.77
N VAL A 981 29.08 -20.53 69.67
CA VAL A 981 29.45 -19.98 70.99
C VAL A 981 30.02 -18.55 71.07
N LYS A 982 29.18 -17.69 71.69
CA LYS A 982 29.48 -16.51 72.56
C LYS A 982 30.23 -15.34 71.87
N GLN A 983 29.94 -14.08 72.15
CA GLN A 983 29.71 -13.47 73.44
C GLN A 983 29.12 -12.08 73.20
N THR A 984 28.08 -11.76 73.97
CA THR A 984 27.52 -10.43 74.19
C THR A 984 28.62 -9.42 74.56
N ILE A 985 28.50 -8.16 74.14
CA ILE A 985 28.78 -6.94 74.93
C ILE A 985 28.19 -5.75 74.15
N TYR A 986 27.20 -5.11 74.79
CA TYR A 986 26.49 -3.84 74.58
C TYR A 986 25.85 -3.48 73.24
#